data_AF-A0A928TBQ6-F1
#
_entry.id   AF-A0A928TBQ6-F1
#
_cell.length_a   1.000
_cell.length_b   1.000
_cell.length_c   1.000
_cell.angle_alpha   90.00
_cell.angle_beta   90.00
_cell.angle_gamma   90.00
#
_symmetry.space_group_name_H-M   'P 1'
#
loop_
_entity.id
_entity.type
_entity.pdbx_description
1 polymer ?
#
loop_
_entity_poly.entity_id
_entity_poly.type
_entity_poly.pdbx_seq_one_letter_code
_entity_poly.pdbx_strand_id
1 'polypeptide(L)'
;MEFQPTFDDTPEPRRRRRRSRSSTPDEDQREQQPVENEDEEESSPGGQEYELDGPAWHGWLFASVPMLVILLGAGREAWSKGLAALLLGALMIAFPMRRRLPRIPLLGLLAVALAPGLAFLPKAFQGVAAWRETLEQSQGLALPSTVTPQPWVTLEAWLQLALCAAWLGWALGRGFSSDQRRTMLRVLAGGSVLVCVLTILEARGVVRVPWWPRNPLEWGEGFGPFANRNHISSLAAMACVLCAAAAYDAHRRKERSWMLFSAGFFPPVAAIFMNSSRAGLLLLFFGMTLWLGTSAMRKGFFKKMAVSASLIFMAAAVMFIADSGLAARLEQQGYQQALSSGARVALYRDTLVLLGSAPWLGIGLGNFDTVFALATRVQDPRSRALHPESDLLWFMIEGGLITLVPMLMVLLWILRSTGPWSGRKSKGRSHRQDRRLRNTAAIILCLGLVHGLIDVPVHGLGYASLMALLAGIALRPRRLPRPGGTAEKLGSLAVGTAALALGVTWLMVGFGRPVMPGTSSAAMLRAKARELAATGSLADALPLLDAAMAMRPLDYALHFERAQTRLRLGHAHDEVLQDFTRARALEPHFAYMCYNEGVDWLPYRPEYAILGWREFLKRLPEAGPGLHGYFRQMLQHAQSFPDLRQQLWSLASTSLDLKLEYLATIQTREDFEFCLRDILTRQPSLAALDPSQRMTLFQMWERLGDREALFAAIESNKQWQKDGAWRLLAEHYAQKSDFKRACELAVIYLPSLLRTAPGASVDVAALERAFLFNVMDARVGVELFQAYKARGEIDRAISTLEKVKNAANAPGYIPQELAALHVLKEDYRRAWECYREAAQQQPVP
;
A
#
# COMPACT_ATOMS: atom_id res chain seq x y z
N MET A 1 37.78 -69.14 -5.19
CA MET A 1 38.10 -70.09 -6.28
C MET A 1 36.80 -70.29 -7.06
N GLU A 2 36.36 -69.38 -7.92
CA GLU A 2 37.10 -68.67 -8.99
C GLU A 2 37.48 -69.64 -10.12
N PHE A 3 36.66 -69.70 -11.19
CA PHE A 3 37.06 -69.31 -12.55
C PHE A 3 35.85 -69.36 -13.51
N GLN A 4 35.74 -68.33 -14.36
CA GLN A 4 34.97 -68.35 -15.62
C GLN A 4 35.86 -69.00 -16.71
N PRO A 5 35.33 -69.61 -17.79
CA PRO A 5 35.00 -68.77 -18.96
C PRO A 5 33.81 -69.22 -19.82
N THR A 6 33.37 -68.27 -20.65
CA THR A 6 32.49 -68.40 -21.81
C THR A 6 33.17 -69.10 -22.99
N PHE A 7 32.38 -69.76 -23.86
CA PHE A 7 32.48 -69.57 -25.32
C PHE A 7 31.16 -69.91 -26.02
N ASP A 8 30.90 -69.26 -27.15
CA ASP A 8 29.74 -69.49 -28.03
C ASP A 8 29.79 -70.85 -28.74
N ASP A 9 28.62 -71.40 -29.08
CA ASP A 9 28.34 -71.83 -30.46
C ASP A 9 26.85 -72.08 -30.71
N THR A 10 26.36 -71.61 -31.86
CA THR A 10 25.00 -71.85 -32.39
C THR A 10 25.08 -72.76 -33.62
N PRO A 11 24.11 -73.67 -33.87
CA PRO A 11 22.98 -73.25 -34.72
C PRO A 11 21.59 -73.85 -34.43
N GLU A 12 20.60 -73.23 -35.09
CA GLU A 12 19.16 -73.52 -35.26
C GLU A 12 18.74 -75.00 -35.53
N PRO A 13 17.45 -75.43 -35.39
CA PRO A 13 16.30 -74.72 -35.98
C PRO A 13 14.89 -74.78 -35.34
N ARG A 14 14.03 -73.90 -35.88
CA ARG A 14 12.58 -73.74 -35.62
C ARG A 14 11.70 -74.77 -36.35
N ARG A 15 10.49 -75.06 -35.83
CA ARG A 15 9.21 -75.18 -36.59
C ARG A 15 7.99 -75.18 -35.64
N ARG A 16 7.16 -74.12 -35.65
CA ARG A 16 5.87 -73.97 -36.38
C ARG A 16 4.74 -74.94 -35.97
N ARG A 17 3.61 -74.40 -35.45
CA ARG A 17 2.36 -74.24 -36.23
C ARG A 17 1.28 -73.37 -35.56
N ARG A 18 0.43 -72.75 -36.39
CA ARG A 18 -0.82 -72.03 -36.05
C ARG A 18 -1.92 -73.00 -35.60
N ARG A 19 -2.93 -72.50 -34.86
CA ARG A 19 -4.35 -72.76 -35.16
C ARG A 19 -5.28 -71.67 -34.58
N SER A 20 -6.56 -71.75 -34.92
CA SER A 20 -7.53 -70.64 -34.88
C SER A 20 -8.97 -71.11 -34.66
N ARG A 21 -9.76 -70.29 -33.93
CA ARG A 21 -11.25 -70.19 -33.92
C ARG A 21 -12.10 -71.33 -33.31
N SER A 22 -13.29 -70.90 -32.84
CA SER A 22 -14.50 -71.64 -32.42
C SER A 22 -14.37 -72.59 -31.21
N SER A 23 -15.36 -72.73 -30.31
CA SER A 23 -16.67 -72.05 -30.16
C SER A 23 -17.21 -72.23 -28.72
N THR A 24 -18.19 -71.39 -28.35
CA THR A 24 -19.05 -71.43 -27.15
C THR A 24 -19.98 -72.67 -27.11
N PRO A 25 -20.78 -72.92 -26.04
CA PRO A 25 -20.96 -72.15 -24.80
C PRO A 25 -20.57 -73.01 -23.56
N ASP A 26 -21.03 -72.85 -22.30
CA ASP A 26 -21.92 -71.93 -21.52
C ASP A 26 -21.36 -71.90 -20.05
N GLU A 27 -21.85 -71.18 -19.01
CA GLU A 27 -23.05 -70.36 -18.77
C GLU A 27 -22.78 -69.27 -17.68
N ASP A 28 -23.86 -68.56 -17.28
CA ASP A 28 -24.20 -67.88 -16.01
C ASP A 28 -24.09 -66.34 -15.92
N GLN A 29 -25.22 -65.73 -15.55
CA GLN A 29 -25.48 -64.29 -15.57
C GLN A 29 -25.47 -63.70 -14.15
N ARG A 30 -24.65 -62.67 -13.93
CA ARG A 30 -24.97 -61.63 -12.94
C ARG A 30 -24.75 -60.26 -13.52
N GLU A 31 -25.83 -59.50 -13.64
CA GLU A 31 -25.83 -58.11 -14.05
C GLU A 31 -25.00 -57.27 -13.07
N GLN A 32 -23.96 -56.61 -13.60
CA GLN A 32 -23.38 -55.44 -12.98
C GLN A 32 -23.30 -54.35 -14.05
N GLN A 33 -24.04 -53.27 -13.83
CA GLN A 33 -23.96 -52.07 -14.67
C GLN A 33 -22.51 -51.54 -14.63
N PRO A 34 -21.85 -51.34 -15.78
CA PRO A 34 -20.51 -50.78 -15.78
C PRO A 34 -20.58 -49.29 -15.44
N VAL A 35 -20.04 -48.93 -14.27
CA VAL A 35 -19.61 -47.55 -13.99
C VAL A 35 -18.56 -47.18 -15.03
N GLU A 36 -18.79 -46.11 -15.81
CA GLU A 36 -17.82 -45.60 -16.78
C GLU A 36 -16.52 -45.14 -16.08
N ASN A 37 -15.53 -46.04 -16.01
CA ASN A 37 -14.18 -45.70 -15.59
C ASN A 37 -13.45 -44.97 -16.73
N GLU A 38 -13.27 -43.65 -16.62
CA GLU A 38 -12.63 -42.76 -17.63
C GLU A 38 -11.14 -43.09 -17.99
N ASP A 39 -10.55 -44.21 -17.54
CA ASP A 39 -9.10 -44.43 -17.49
C ASP A 39 -8.56 -45.70 -18.23
N GLU A 40 -9.39 -46.48 -18.96
CA GLU A 40 -8.95 -47.75 -19.58
C GLU A 40 -8.51 -47.70 -21.07
N GLU A 41 -8.74 -46.61 -21.81
CA GLU A 41 -8.36 -46.49 -23.24
C GLU A 41 -6.85 -46.24 -23.50
N GLU A 42 -5.94 -47.07 -22.97
CA GLU A 42 -4.49 -46.98 -23.27
C GLU A 42 -3.97 -48.16 -24.13
N SER A 43 -4.85 -48.98 -24.73
CA SER A 43 -4.51 -50.21 -25.49
C SER A 43 -5.17 -50.40 -26.87
N SER A 44 -6.07 -49.52 -27.33
CA SER A 44 -6.69 -49.64 -28.67
C SER A 44 -5.76 -49.15 -29.80
N PRO A 45 -5.54 -49.94 -30.88
CA PRO A 45 -4.62 -49.61 -31.97
C PRO A 45 -5.23 -48.61 -32.99
N GLY A 46 -5.78 -47.51 -32.49
CA GLY A 46 -6.45 -46.46 -33.27
C GLY A 46 -6.27 -45.11 -32.59
N GLY A 47 -5.03 -44.65 -32.46
CA GLY A 47 -4.69 -43.46 -31.69
C GLY A 47 -5.27 -42.19 -32.31
N GLN A 48 -6.35 -41.65 -31.74
CA GLN A 48 -6.81 -40.30 -32.07
C GLN A 48 -5.75 -39.27 -31.68
N GLU A 49 -5.20 -38.57 -32.67
CA GLU A 49 -4.20 -37.55 -32.44
C GLU A 49 -4.87 -36.26 -31.90
N TYR A 50 -4.89 -36.13 -30.57
CA TYR A 50 -5.50 -34.99 -29.89
C TYR A 50 -4.73 -33.68 -30.06
N GLU A 51 -3.47 -33.70 -30.53
CA GLU A 51 -2.72 -32.49 -30.84
C GLU A 51 -3.11 -31.94 -32.22
N LEU A 52 -3.07 -30.61 -32.39
CA LEU A 52 -3.43 -29.94 -33.63
C LEU A 52 -2.19 -29.31 -34.26
N ASP A 53 -2.03 -29.47 -35.56
CA ASP A 53 -0.94 -28.83 -36.29
C ASP A 53 -1.12 -27.32 -36.42
N GLY A 54 0.00 -26.62 -36.43
CA GLY A 54 0.06 -25.20 -36.64
C GLY A 54 1.49 -24.69 -36.56
N PRO A 55 1.95 -23.88 -37.54
CA PRO A 55 3.33 -23.48 -37.61
C PRO A 55 3.71 -22.59 -36.43
N ALA A 56 4.97 -22.71 -36.02
CA ALA A 56 5.53 -22.11 -34.81
C ALA A 56 5.42 -20.59 -34.76
N TRP A 57 5.36 -19.91 -35.92
CA TRP A 57 5.28 -18.45 -36.00
C TRP A 57 4.01 -17.86 -35.37
N HIS A 58 2.88 -18.59 -35.41
CA HIS A 58 1.65 -18.19 -34.69
C HIS A 58 1.88 -17.99 -33.19
N GLY A 59 2.79 -18.78 -32.60
CA GLY A 59 3.14 -18.65 -31.18
C GLY A 59 3.85 -17.34 -30.85
N TRP A 60 4.46 -16.65 -31.83
CA TRP A 60 4.96 -15.29 -31.61
C TRP A 60 3.79 -14.32 -31.44
N LEU A 61 2.82 -14.37 -32.35
CA LEU A 61 1.68 -13.47 -32.38
C LEU A 61 0.76 -13.64 -31.15
N PHE A 62 0.52 -14.87 -30.71
CA PHE A 62 -0.35 -15.14 -29.55
C PHE A 62 0.27 -14.65 -28.24
N ALA A 63 1.59 -14.76 -28.07
CA ALA A 63 2.28 -14.33 -26.86
C ALA A 63 2.73 -12.86 -26.89
N SER A 64 2.93 -12.26 -28.06
CA SER A 64 3.29 -10.84 -28.17
C SER A 64 2.15 -9.95 -27.72
N VAL A 65 0.88 -10.30 -27.98
CA VAL A 65 -0.27 -9.45 -27.62
C VAL A 65 -0.36 -9.18 -26.11
N PRO A 66 -0.40 -10.16 -25.19
CA PRO A 66 -0.37 -9.87 -23.74
C PRO A 66 0.86 -9.07 -23.29
N MET A 67 2.03 -9.31 -23.89
CA MET A 67 3.26 -8.55 -23.59
C MET A 67 3.17 -7.09 -24.05
N LEU A 68 2.58 -6.83 -25.23
CA LEU A 68 2.32 -5.48 -25.74
C LEU A 68 1.29 -4.76 -24.87
N VAL A 69 0.20 -5.43 -24.44
CA VAL A 69 -0.79 -4.84 -23.52
C VAL A 69 -0.13 -4.42 -22.21
N ILE A 70 0.75 -5.24 -21.63
CA ILE A 70 1.51 -4.87 -20.44
C ILE A 70 2.43 -3.68 -20.72
N LEU A 71 3.24 -3.72 -21.79
CA LEU A 71 4.16 -2.64 -22.17
C LEU A 71 3.47 -1.29 -22.39
N LEU A 72 2.21 -1.30 -22.86
CA LEU A 72 1.40 -0.13 -23.18
C LEU A 72 0.52 0.31 -22.00
N GLY A 73 0.96 0.12 -20.75
CA GLY A 73 0.25 0.58 -19.54
C GLY A 73 -0.80 -0.39 -18.99
N ALA A 74 -0.65 -1.69 -19.30
CA ALA A 74 -1.42 -2.81 -18.75
C ALA A 74 -2.96 -2.75 -18.87
N GLY A 75 -3.49 -1.91 -19.77
CA GLY A 75 -4.93 -1.69 -19.90
C GLY A 75 -5.53 -0.84 -18.77
N ARG A 76 -4.77 0.09 -18.19
CA ARG A 76 -5.29 1.03 -17.18
C ARG A 76 -6.08 2.18 -17.81
N GLU A 77 -5.43 2.91 -18.72
CA GLU A 77 -6.01 4.04 -19.44
C GLU A 77 -6.98 3.61 -20.54
N ALA A 78 -7.92 4.49 -20.90
CA ALA A 78 -8.94 4.22 -21.91
C ALA A 78 -8.33 3.81 -23.27
N TRP A 79 -7.32 4.54 -23.76
CA TRP A 79 -6.64 4.21 -25.00
C TRP A 79 -5.90 2.85 -24.91
N SER A 80 -5.35 2.52 -23.74
CA SER A 80 -4.63 1.27 -23.48
C SER A 80 -5.59 0.07 -23.46
N LYS A 81 -6.75 0.21 -22.78
CA LYS A 81 -7.86 -0.76 -22.83
C LYS A 81 -8.35 -0.97 -24.27
N GLY A 82 -8.54 0.13 -25.01
CA GLY A 82 -9.01 0.10 -26.38
C GLY A 82 -8.08 -0.69 -27.30
N LEU A 83 -6.78 -0.36 -27.27
CA LEU A 83 -5.77 -1.07 -28.04
C LEU A 83 -5.63 -2.54 -27.62
N ALA A 84 -5.74 -2.85 -26.33
CA ALA A 84 -5.77 -4.23 -25.85
C ALA A 84 -6.96 -5.02 -26.42
N ALA A 85 -8.17 -4.46 -26.36
CA ALA A 85 -9.37 -5.08 -26.92
C ALA A 85 -9.28 -5.27 -28.44
N LEU A 86 -8.69 -4.30 -29.18
CA LEU A 86 -8.41 -4.45 -30.61
C LEU A 86 -7.46 -5.63 -30.90
N LEU A 87 -6.33 -5.71 -30.19
CA LEU A 87 -5.32 -6.76 -30.43
C LEU A 87 -5.85 -8.15 -30.09
N LEU A 88 -6.58 -8.28 -28.98
CA LEU A 88 -7.23 -9.53 -28.57
C LEU A 88 -8.36 -9.90 -29.54
N GLY A 89 -9.20 -8.95 -29.94
CA GLY A 89 -10.29 -9.15 -30.91
C GLY A 89 -9.79 -9.59 -32.28
N ALA A 90 -8.76 -8.93 -32.82
CA ALA A 90 -8.13 -9.30 -34.08
C ALA A 90 -7.57 -10.73 -34.06
N LEU A 91 -6.97 -11.16 -32.95
CA LEU A 91 -6.53 -12.55 -32.75
C LEU A 91 -7.70 -13.54 -32.74
N MET A 92 -8.80 -13.22 -32.06
CA MET A 92 -10.00 -14.08 -31.97
C MET A 92 -10.70 -14.26 -33.32
N ILE A 93 -10.66 -13.24 -34.19
CA ILE A 93 -11.16 -13.29 -35.58
C ILE A 93 -10.22 -14.08 -36.48
N ALA A 94 -8.92 -13.71 -36.53
CA ALA A 94 -7.97 -14.30 -37.46
C ALA A 94 -7.65 -15.77 -37.14
N PHE A 95 -7.77 -16.17 -35.87
CA PHE A 95 -7.42 -17.51 -35.39
C PHE A 95 -8.55 -18.10 -34.53
N PRO A 96 -9.69 -18.48 -35.13
CA PRO A 96 -10.84 -18.94 -34.39
C PRO A 96 -10.56 -20.20 -33.57
N MET A 97 -11.41 -20.44 -32.55
CA MET A 97 -11.34 -21.65 -31.71
C MET A 97 -11.39 -22.92 -32.57
N ARG A 98 -10.52 -23.89 -32.24
CA ARG A 98 -10.39 -25.16 -32.98
C ARG A 98 -10.88 -26.38 -32.20
N ARG A 99 -11.20 -26.20 -30.91
CA ARG A 99 -11.63 -27.25 -29.99
C ARG A 99 -12.86 -26.78 -29.23
N ARG A 100 -13.83 -27.69 -29.05
CA ARG A 100 -15.05 -27.40 -28.28
C ARG A 100 -14.78 -27.55 -26.79
N LEU A 101 -15.14 -26.55 -25.99
CA LEU A 101 -15.06 -26.63 -24.53
C LEU A 101 -16.08 -27.64 -23.97
N PRO A 102 -15.76 -28.41 -22.92
CA PRO A 102 -16.73 -29.23 -22.21
C PRO A 102 -17.86 -28.40 -21.60
N ARG A 103 -19.02 -29.01 -21.34
CA ARG A 103 -20.23 -28.30 -20.86
C ARG A 103 -19.97 -27.48 -19.58
N ILE A 104 -19.28 -28.05 -18.60
CA ILE A 104 -19.03 -27.41 -17.28
C ILE A 104 -18.25 -26.10 -17.41
N PRO A 105 -17.00 -26.06 -17.96
CA PRO A 105 -16.26 -24.81 -18.12
C PRO A 105 -16.92 -23.84 -19.11
N LEU A 106 -17.66 -24.33 -20.11
CA LEU A 106 -18.42 -23.46 -21.02
C LEU A 106 -19.55 -22.72 -20.28
N LEU A 107 -20.39 -23.44 -19.53
CA LEU A 107 -21.44 -22.85 -18.72
C LEU A 107 -20.86 -21.95 -17.61
N GLY A 108 -19.74 -22.33 -17.01
CA GLY A 108 -19.03 -21.51 -16.04
C GLY A 108 -18.53 -20.18 -16.63
N LEU A 109 -17.91 -20.20 -17.81
CA LEU A 109 -17.46 -18.97 -18.50
C LEU A 109 -18.64 -18.08 -18.91
N LEU A 110 -19.74 -18.66 -19.41
CA LEU A 110 -20.96 -17.92 -19.73
C LEU A 110 -21.57 -17.30 -18.47
N ALA A 111 -21.61 -18.03 -17.36
CA ALA A 111 -22.10 -17.51 -16.09
C ALA A 111 -21.20 -16.40 -15.53
N VAL A 112 -19.86 -16.52 -15.56
CA VAL A 112 -18.95 -15.42 -15.19
C VAL A 112 -19.16 -14.18 -16.06
N ALA A 113 -19.42 -14.37 -17.35
CA ALA A 113 -19.66 -13.26 -18.29
C ALA A 113 -21.05 -12.63 -18.16
N LEU A 114 -22.08 -13.34 -17.69
CA LEU A 114 -23.47 -12.85 -17.67
C LEU A 114 -24.01 -12.53 -16.28
N ALA A 115 -23.60 -13.26 -15.23
CA ALA A 115 -24.14 -13.09 -13.87
C ALA A 115 -23.95 -11.69 -13.27
N PRO A 116 -22.84 -10.95 -13.50
CA PRO A 116 -22.72 -9.58 -13.00
C PRO A 116 -23.75 -8.61 -13.62
N GLY A 117 -24.34 -8.95 -14.77
CA GLY A 117 -25.45 -8.20 -15.38
C GLY A 117 -26.71 -8.18 -14.50
N LEU A 118 -26.82 -9.07 -13.51
CA LEU A 118 -27.92 -9.05 -12.54
C LEU A 118 -27.82 -7.87 -11.55
N ALA A 119 -26.68 -7.18 -11.48
CA ALA A 119 -26.56 -5.94 -10.70
C ALA A 119 -27.44 -4.78 -11.23
N PHE A 120 -27.97 -4.89 -12.45
CA PHE A 120 -28.93 -3.95 -13.02
C PHE A 120 -30.39 -4.25 -12.64
N LEU A 121 -30.66 -5.31 -11.85
CA LEU A 121 -31.98 -5.54 -11.26
C LEU A 121 -32.35 -4.43 -10.23
N PRO A 122 -33.64 -4.22 -9.94
CA PRO A 122 -34.08 -3.27 -8.91
C PRO A 122 -33.46 -3.54 -7.52
N LYS A 123 -33.14 -2.48 -6.76
CA LYS A 123 -32.50 -2.57 -5.43
C LYS A 123 -33.30 -3.42 -4.41
N ALA A 124 -34.61 -3.57 -4.63
CA ALA A 124 -35.47 -4.46 -3.86
C ALA A 124 -35.04 -5.95 -3.85
N PHE A 125 -34.29 -6.42 -4.87
CA PHE A 125 -33.82 -7.82 -4.93
C PHE A 125 -32.77 -8.18 -3.87
N GLN A 126 -32.05 -7.21 -3.30
CA GLN A 126 -31.00 -7.44 -2.30
C GLN A 126 -31.20 -6.62 -1.02
N GLY A 127 -32.22 -5.74 -0.98
CA GLY A 127 -32.41 -4.76 0.08
C GLY A 127 -31.61 -3.47 -0.18
N VAL A 128 -31.92 -2.43 0.61
CA VAL A 128 -31.24 -1.14 0.54
C VAL A 128 -30.22 -1.07 1.68
N ALA A 129 -28.97 -0.72 1.36
CA ALA A 129 -27.93 -0.54 2.36
C ALA A 129 -28.03 0.84 3.02
N ALA A 130 -27.82 0.90 4.34
CA ALA A 130 -27.99 2.13 5.14
C ALA A 130 -27.16 3.32 4.63
N TRP A 131 -25.94 3.10 4.10
CA TRP A 131 -25.14 4.18 3.49
C TRP A 131 -25.86 4.85 2.32
N ARG A 132 -26.63 4.08 1.54
CA ARG A 132 -27.35 4.56 0.35
C ARG A 132 -28.54 5.42 0.76
N GLU A 133 -29.28 4.99 1.78
CA GLU A 133 -30.36 5.76 2.38
C GLU A 133 -29.82 7.08 2.95
N THR A 134 -28.69 7.05 3.67
CA THR A 134 -28.03 8.25 4.17
C THR A 134 -27.67 9.23 3.05
N LEU A 135 -27.12 8.78 1.92
CA LEU A 135 -26.79 9.66 0.79
C LEU A 135 -28.04 10.18 0.05
N GLU A 136 -29.03 9.32 -0.20
CA GLU A 136 -30.30 9.70 -0.85
C GLU A 136 -31.08 10.72 0.01
N GLN A 137 -31.20 10.50 1.32
CA GLN A 137 -32.01 11.32 2.24
C GLN A 137 -31.27 12.56 2.78
N SER A 138 -30.02 12.45 3.21
CA SER A 138 -29.31 13.56 3.88
C SER A 138 -28.48 14.44 2.94
N GLN A 139 -28.03 13.92 1.80
CA GLN A 139 -27.17 14.64 0.85
C GLN A 139 -27.88 15.01 -0.47
N GLY A 140 -29.13 14.57 -0.62
CA GLY A 140 -29.92 14.76 -1.84
C GLY A 140 -29.26 14.14 -3.08
N LEU A 141 -28.49 13.07 -2.91
CA LEU A 141 -27.83 12.39 -4.03
C LEU A 141 -28.81 11.43 -4.71
N ALA A 142 -29.28 11.81 -5.90
CA ALA A 142 -30.16 10.98 -6.71
C ALA A 142 -29.40 9.75 -7.26
N LEU A 143 -29.46 8.64 -6.53
CA LEU A 143 -28.92 7.35 -6.97
C LEU A 143 -30.00 6.54 -7.73
N PRO A 144 -29.64 5.73 -8.73
CA PRO A 144 -30.60 4.91 -9.49
C PRO A 144 -31.38 3.93 -8.62
N SER A 145 -32.43 3.32 -9.16
CA SER A 145 -33.23 2.29 -8.47
C SER A 145 -32.65 0.87 -8.57
N THR A 146 -31.45 0.69 -9.13
CA THR A 146 -30.76 -0.60 -9.36
C THR A 146 -29.91 -1.07 -8.18
N VAL A 147 -29.56 -2.37 -8.11
CA VAL A 147 -28.64 -2.92 -7.09
C VAL A 147 -27.30 -2.20 -7.15
N THR A 148 -26.66 -2.11 -8.33
CA THR A 148 -25.49 -1.22 -8.51
C THR A 148 -25.89 0.24 -8.28
N PRO A 149 -25.09 1.04 -7.53
CA PRO A 149 -25.33 2.46 -7.37
C PRO A 149 -24.81 3.30 -8.55
N GLN A 150 -23.91 2.75 -9.37
CA GLN A 150 -23.30 3.45 -10.52
C GLN A 150 -23.38 2.56 -11.78
N PRO A 151 -24.53 2.52 -12.48
CA PRO A 151 -24.76 1.63 -13.62
C PRO A 151 -23.71 1.73 -14.72
N TRP A 152 -23.21 2.93 -15.02
CA TRP A 152 -22.20 3.15 -16.06
C TRP A 152 -20.80 2.64 -15.66
N VAL A 153 -20.44 2.77 -14.37
CA VAL A 153 -19.21 2.17 -13.81
C VAL A 153 -19.27 0.65 -13.91
N THR A 154 -20.39 0.07 -13.50
CA THR A 154 -20.62 -1.39 -13.56
C THR A 154 -20.68 -1.91 -15.00
N LEU A 155 -21.26 -1.15 -15.94
CA LEU A 155 -21.29 -1.52 -17.36
C LEU A 155 -19.88 -1.62 -17.94
N GLU A 156 -19.01 -0.63 -17.71
CA GLU A 156 -17.64 -0.66 -18.24
C GLU A 156 -16.80 -1.78 -17.59
N ALA A 157 -16.91 -1.96 -16.27
CA ALA A 157 -16.21 -3.02 -15.56
C ALA A 157 -16.71 -4.42 -16.00
N TRP A 158 -18.00 -4.57 -16.26
CA TRP A 158 -18.59 -5.77 -16.84
C TRP A 158 -18.09 -6.05 -18.26
N LEU A 159 -18.00 -5.04 -19.13
CA LEU A 159 -17.44 -5.17 -20.48
C LEU A 159 -15.96 -5.60 -20.45
N GLN A 160 -15.17 -5.09 -19.50
CA GLN A 160 -13.79 -5.53 -19.28
C GLN A 160 -13.72 -6.99 -18.79
N LEU A 161 -14.58 -7.40 -17.86
CA LEU A 161 -14.66 -8.79 -17.40
C LEU A 161 -15.12 -9.74 -18.53
N ALA A 162 -16.10 -9.33 -19.34
CA ALA A 162 -16.58 -10.09 -20.49
C ALA A 162 -15.49 -10.27 -21.55
N LEU A 163 -14.67 -9.24 -21.81
CA LEU A 163 -13.49 -9.34 -22.68
C LEU A 163 -12.44 -10.33 -22.12
N CYS A 164 -12.17 -10.29 -20.81
CA CYS A 164 -11.28 -11.25 -20.16
C CYS A 164 -11.81 -12.69 -20.21
N ALA A 165 -13.11 -12.90 -19.96
CA ALA A 165 -13.77 -14.20 -20.03
C ALA A 165 -13.80 -14.76 -21.47
N ALA A 166 -14.06 -13.90 -22.45
CA ALA A 166 -13.97 -14.20 -23.88
C ALA A 166 -12.55 -14.66 -24.28
N TRP A 167 -11.53 -13.89 -23.89
CA TRP A 167 -10.13 -14.22 -24.15
C TRP A 167 -9.68 -15.52 -23.47
N LEU A 168 -10.13 -15.78 -22.24
CA LEU A 168 -9.91 -17.05 -21.55
C LEU A 168 -10.59 -18.20 -22.28
N GLY A 169 -11.85 -18.04 -22.69
CA GLY A 169 -12.58 -19.02 -23.50
C GLY A 169 -11.87 -19.33 -24.81
N TRP A 170 -11.37 -18.31 -25.51
CA TRP A 170 -10.54 -18.47 -26.70
C TRP A 170 -9.23 -19.22 -26.40
N ALA A 171 -8.46 -18.80 -25.39
CA ALA A 171 -7.18 -19.41 -25.05
C ALA A 171 -7.31 -20.90 -24.70
N LEU A 172 -8.39 -21.26 -24.00
CA LEU A 172 -8.75 -22.66 -23.71
C LEU A 172 -9.21 -23.40 -24.98
N GLY A 173 -10.11 -22.83 -25.78
CA GLY A 173 -10.68 -23.44 -26.99
C GLY A 173 -9.76 -23.43 -28.23
N ARG A 174 -8.62 -22.73 -28.19
CA ARG A 174 -7.76 -22.54 -29.35
C ARG A 174 -6.98 -23.78 -29.77
N GLY A 175 -6.60 -24.63 -28.82
CA GLY A 175 -5.88 -25.90 -29.07
C GLY A 175 -4.50 -25.72 -29.72
N PHE A 176 -3.49 -25.37 -28.92
CA PHE A 176 -2.13 -25.08 -29.40
C PHE A 176 -1.29 -26.33 -29.73
N SER A 177 -0.40 -26.21 -30.71
CA SER A 177 0.63 -27.22 -31.04
C SER A 177 1.82 -27.18 -30.06
N SER A 178 2.61 -28.25 -29.98
CA SER A 178 3.82 -28.34 -29.16
C SER A 178 4.84 -27.22 -29.46
N ASP A 179 5.00 -26.84 -30.73
CA ASP A 179 5.92 -25.77 -31.11
C ASP A 179 5.32 -24.38 -30.93
N GLN A 180 4.00 -24.20 -31.07
CA GLN A 180 3.34 -22.97 -30.64
C GLN A 180 3.53 -22.73 -29.14
N ARG A 181 3.34 -23.75 -28.28
CA ARG A 181 3.60 -23.65 -26.83
C ARG A 181 5.04 -23.21 -26.53
N ARG A 182 6.01 -23.78 -27.24
CA ARG A 182 7.44 -23.45 -27.10
C ARG A 182 7.75 -22.02 -27.48
N THR A 183 7.28 -21.59 -28.65
CA THR A 183 7.44 -20.21 -29.12
C THR A 183 6.80 -19.24 -28.15
N MET A 184 5.55 -19.48 -27.74
CA MET A 184 4.85 -18.64 -26.77
C MET A 184 5.65 -18.48 -25.48
N LEU A 185 6.12 -19.58 -24.85
CA LEU A 185 6.92 -19.49 -23.63
C LEU A 185 8.24 -18.72 -23.81
N ARG A 186 8.90 -18.82 -24.98
CA ARG A 186 10.11 -18.04 -25.30
C ARG A 186 9.81 -16.55 -25.47
N VAL A 187 8.67 -16.20 -26.07
CA VAL A 187 8.23 -14.81 -26.25
C VAL A 187 7.77 -14.20 -24.93
N LEU A 188 7.03 -14.94 -24.11
CA LEU A 188 6.66 -14.51 -22.76
C LEU A 188 7.91 -14.29 -21.89
N ALA A 189 8.93 -15.17 -22.00
CA ALA A 189 10.23 -14.97 -21.34
C ALA A 189 10.90 -13.67 -21.80
N GLY A 190 11.15 -13.52 -23.10
CA GLY A 190 11.84 -12.36 -23.67
C GLY A 190 11.11 -11.04 -23.44
N GLY A 191 9.78 -11.03 -23.61
CA GLY A 191 8.93 -9.85 -23.36
C GLY A 191 8.93 -9.43 -21.89
N SER A 192 8.84 -10.39 -20.96
CA SER A 192 8.90 -10.08 -19.53
C SER A 192 10.28 -9.56 -19.10
N VAL A 193 11.36 -10.11 -19.68
CA VAL A 193 12.72 -9.59 -19.48
C VAL A 193 12.86 -8.16 -20.02
N LEU A 194 12.34 -7.87 -21.22
CA LEU A 194 12.33 -6.51 -21.77
C LEU A 194 11.58 -5.53 -20.86
N VAL A 195 10.40 -5.89 -20.35
CA VAL A 195 9.64 -5.08 -19.39
C VAL A 195 10.44 -4.83 -18.10
N CYS A 196 11.12 -5.85 -17.56
CA CYS A 196 11.98 -5.70 -16.39
C CYS A 196 13.18 -4.78 -16.66
N VAL A 197 13.84 -4.91 -17.81
CA VAL A 197 14.96 -4.04 -18.21
C VAL A 197 14.51 -2.59 -18.36
N LEU A 198 13.38 -2.34 -19.04
CA LEU A 198 12.83 -0.99 -19.18
C LEU A 198 12.44 -0.39 -17.82
N THR A 199 11.87 -1.19 -16.92
CA THR A 199 11.57 -0.76 -15.54
C THR A 199 12.84 -0.37 -14.76
N ILE A 200 13.92 -1.14 -14.90
CA ILE A 200 15.21 -0.84 -14.28
C ILE A 200 15.86 0.43 -14.84
N LEU A 201 15.75 0.65 -16.16
CA LEU A 201 16.27 1.86 -16.82
C LEU A 201 15.48 3.11 -16.40
N GLU A 202 14.16 3.00 -16.30
CA GLU A 202 13.29 4.09 -15.84
C GLU A 202 13.54 4.44 -14.38
N ALA A 203 13.61 3.44 -13.49
CA ALA A 203 13.90 3.66 -12.07
C ALA A 203 15.30 4.23 -11.78
N ARG A 204 16.19 4.22 -12.78
CA ARG A 204 17.50 4.90 -12.74
C ARG A 204 17.51 6.26 -13.46
N GLY A 205 16.38 6.73 -13.96
CA GLY A 205 16.26 7.99 -14.72
C GLY A 205 16.89 7.96 -16.11
N VAL A 206 17.28 6.79 -16.63
CA VAL A 206 17.96 6.65 -17.94
C VAL A 206 16.97 6.78 -19.10
N VAL A 207 15.73 6.34 -18.91
CA VAL A 207 14.64 6.40 -19.89
C VAL A 207 13.38 6.87 -19.18
N ARG A 208 12.54 7.70 -19.81
CA ARG A 208 11.20 8.02 -19.29
C ARG A 208 10.15 7.38 -20.20
N VAL A 209 9.26 6.58 -19.63
CA VAL A 209 8.13 5.97 -20.36
C VAL A 209 6.85 6.74 -19.99
N PRO A 210 6.43 7.75 -20.79
CA PRO A 210 5.45 8.74 -20.35
C PRO A 210 4.02 8.17 -20.19
N TRP A 211 3.73 7.01 -20.78
CA TRP A 211 2.43 6.35 -20.74
C TRP A 211 2.30 5.26 -19.67
N TRP A 212 3.35 5.03 -18.87
CA TRP A 212 3.23 4.16 -17.69
C TRP A 212 2.55 4.92 -16.54
N PRO A 213 1.72 4.25 -15.71
CA PRO A 213 0.86 4.93 -14.74
C PRO A 213 1.69 5.57 -13.62
N ARG A 214 1.68 6.91 -13.54
CA ARG A 214 2.38 7.67 -12.51
C ARG A 214 1.39 8.64 -11.85
N ASN A 215 0.98 8.35 -10.63
CA ASN A 215 0.23 9.28 -9.78
C ASN A 215 0.65 9.11 -8.32
N PRO A 216 1.68 9.83 -7.85
CA PRO A 216 2.19 9.69 -6.48
C PRO A 216 1.15 9.94 -5.39
N LEU A 217 0.18 10.82 -5.66
CA LEU A 217 -0.86 11.23 -4.71
C LEU A 217 -1.96 10.18 -4.55
N GLU A 218 -2.30 9.44 -5.60
CA GLU A 218 -3.35 8.42 -5.54
C GLU A 218 -2.80 6.99 -5.40
N TRP A 219 -1.65 6.67 -6.00
CA TRP A 219 -1.14 5.30 -6.16
C TRP A 219 0.30 5.11 -5.64
N GLY A 220 0.94 6.17 -5.13
CA GLY A 220 2.32 6.14 -4.64
C GLY A 220 3.39 6.09 -5.74
N GLU A 221 4.62 5.72 -5.36
CA GLU A 221 5.74 5.58 -6.30
C GLU A 221 5.53 4.39 -7.24
N GLY A 222 5.08 4.67 -8.46
CA GLY A 222 4.90 3.69 -9.52
C GLY A 222 6.24 3.15 -10.03
N PHE A 223 6.35 1.83 -10.14
CA PHE A 223 7.53 1.12 -10.61
C PHE A 223 7.14 0.23 -11.80
N GLY A 224 7.56 0.60 -13.02
CA GLY A 224 7.23 -0.15 -14.23
C GLY A 224 5.80 0.08 -14.77
N PRO A 225 5.26 -0.83 -15.60
CA PRO A 225 4.01 -0.62 -16.35
C PRO A 225 2.71 -0.74 -15.55
N PHE A 226 2.76 -1.22 -14.31
CA PHE A 226 1.58 -1.40 -13.45
C PHE A 226 1.46 -0.27 -12.44
N ALA A 227 0.24 0.09 -12.04
CA ALA A 227 0.00 1.10 -11.02
C ALA A 227 0.50 0.64 -9.64
N ASN A 228 0.19 -0.61 -9.26
CA ASN A 228 0.75 -1.24 -8.07
C ASN A 228 2.12 -1.86 -8.38
N ARG A 229 3.16 -1.36 -7.71
CA ARG A 229 4.55 -1.83 -7.85
C ARG A 229 4.74 -3.33 -7.57
N ASN A 230 3.92 -3.98 -6.75
CA ASN A 230 4.06 -5.42 -6.50
C ASN A 230 3.78 -6.27 -7.77
N HIS A 231 2.97 -5.76 -8.69
CA HIS A 231 2.56 -6.50 -9.89
C HIS A 231 3.74 -6.74 -10.84
N ILE A 232 4.68 -5.80 -10.95
CA ILE A 232 5.91 -6.01 -11.73
C ILE A 232 6.87 -7.00 -11.03
N SER A 233 6.97 -7.00 -9.70
CA SER A 233 7.78 -8.02 -8.99
C SER A 233 7.19 -9.43 -9.14
N SER A 234 5.87 -9.54 -9.20
CA SER A 234 5.19 -10.80 -9.52
C SER A 234 5.45 -11.25 -10.96
N LEU A 235 5.33 -10.34 -11.95
CA LEU A 235 5.71 -10.61 -13.35
C LEU A 235 7.20 -11.01 -13.47
N ALA A 236 8.08 -10.37 -12.71
CA ALA A 236 9.50 -10.67 -12.69
C ALA A 236 9.80 -12.08 -12.11
N ALA A 237 9.10 -12.49 -11.05
CA ALA A 237 9.20 -13.84 -10.51
C ALA A 237 8.75 -14.91 -11.54
N MET A 238 7.70 -14.62 -12.30
CA MET A 238 7.26 -15.44 -13.44
C MET A 238 8.31 -15.49 -14.55
N ALA A 239 8.90 -14.34 -14.89
CA ALA A 239 9.94 -14.22 -15.91
C ALA A 239 11.16 -15.09 -15.60
N CYS A 240 11.59 -15.16 -14.34
CA CYS A 240 12.66 -16.07 -13.90
C CYS A 240 12.34 -17.54 -14.21
N VAL A 241 11.12 -18.00 -13.90
CA VAL A 241 10.69 -19.38 -14.18
C VAL A 241 10.57 -19.64 -15.69
N LEU A 242 10.08 -18.65 -16.46
CA LEU A 242 10.04 -18.69 -17.93
C LEU A 242 11.44 -18.81 -18.54
N CYS A 243 12.39 -17.97 -18.09
CA CYS A 243 13.79 -17.98 -18.53
C CYS A 243 14.48 -19.31 -18.19
N ALA A 244 14.35 -19.80 -16.96
CA ALA A 244 14.89 -21.10 -16.57
C ALA A 244 14.34 -22.25 -17.42
N ALA A 245 13.04 -22.22 -17.72
CA ALA A 245 12.40 -23.22 -18.57
C ALA A 245 12.83 -23.14 -20.04
N ALA A 246 12.92 -21.93 -20.60
CA ALA A 246 13.35 -21.68 -21.97
C ALA A 246 14.83 -22.06 -22.16
N ALA A 247 15.70 -21.69 -21.22
CA ALA A 247 17.11 -22.07 -21.21
C ALA A 247 17.29 -23.60 -21.17
N TYR A 248 16.57 -24.29 -20.27
CA TYR A 248 16.64 -25.74 -20.15
C TYR A 248 16.11 -26.48 -21.39
N ASP A 249 15.03 -25.99 -22.02
CA ASP A 249 14.51 -26.55 -23.28
C ASP A 249 15.50 -26.36 -24.44
N ALA A 250 16.01 -25.14 -24.63
CA ALA A 250 17.01 -24.82 -25.65
C ALA A 250 18.29 -25.65 -25.47
N HIS A 251 18.81 -25.76 -24.25
CA HIS A 251 19.98 -26.58 -23.93
C HIS A 251 19.73 -28.07 -24.24
N ARG A 252 18.55 -28.60 -23.88
CA ARG A 252 18.12 -29.97 -24.23
C ARG A 252 17.98 -30.22 -25.73
N ARG A 253 17.90 -29.16 -26.53
CA ARG A 253 17.82 -29.16 -28.01
C ARG A 253 19.13 -28.78 -28.69
N LYS A 254 20.20 -28.51 -27.93
CA LYS A 254 21.50 -28.02 -28.42
C LYS A 254 21.43 -26.65 -29.12
N GLU A 255 20.39 -25.86 -28.87
CA GLU A 255 20.24 -24.51 -29.42
C GLU A 255 21.05 -23.49 -28.60
N ARG A 256 21.91 -22.67 -29.22
CA ARG A 256 22.72 -21.63 -28.52
C ARG A 256 21.89 -20.60 -27.75
N SER A 257 20.61 -20.45 -28.07
CA SER A 257 19.65 -19.59 -27.37
C SER A 257 19.52 -19.86 -25.87
N TRP A 258 20.00 -21.01 -25.36
CA TRP A 258 20.05 -21.28 -23.92
C TRP A 258 20.84 -20.22 -23.15
N MET A 259 21.93 -19.69 -23.72
CA MET A 259 22.76 -18.65 -23.11
C MET A 259 21.98 -17.35 -22.90
N LEU A 260 21.19 -16.94 -23.91
CA LEU A 260 20.33 -15.77 -23.87
C LEU A 260 19.31 -15.87 -22.73
N PHE A 261 18.61 -17.00 -22.61
CA PHE A 261 17.61 -17.20 -21.56
C PHE A 261 18.24 -17.36 -20.16
N SER A 262 19.45 -17.93 -20.06
CA SER A 262 20.21 -17.94 -18.80
C SER A 262 20.62 -16.52 -18.37
N ALA A 263 21.12 -15.69 -19.28
CA ALA A 263 21.44 -14.29 -18.99
C ALA A 263 20.17 -13.46 -18.67
N GLY A 264 19.08 -13.71 -19.39
CA GLY A 264 17.76 -13.09 -19.16
C GLY A 264 17.13 -13.43 -17.81
N PHE A 265 17.67 -14.38 -17.04
CA PHE A 265 17.22 -14.63 -15.67
C PHE A 265 17.55 -13.48 -14.71
N PHE A 266 18.66 -12.76 -14.94
CA PHE A 266 19.17 -11.77 -13.98
C PHE A 266 18.42 -10.43 -13.94
N PRO A 267 17.98 -9.82 -15.07
CA PRO A 267 17.23 -8.55 -15.00
C PRO A 267 15.92 -8.64 -14.20
N PRO A 268 15.08 -9.68 -14.32
CA PRO A 268 13.92 -9.83 -13.45
C PRO A 268 14.28 -9.97 -11.96
N VAL A 269 15.36 -10.68 -11.62
CA VAL A 269 15.85 -10.75 -10.23
C VAL A 269 16.24 -9.36 -9.73
N ALA A 270 16.97 -8.57 -10.52
CA ALA A 270 17.34 -7.20 -10.16
C ALA A 270 16.11 -6.29 -9.96
N ALA A 271 15.06 -6.45 -10.78
CA ALA A 271 13.81 -5.70 -10.63
C ALA A 271 13.06 -6.04 -9.33
N ILE A 272 13.09 -7.30 -8.87
CA ILE A 272 12.51 -7.69 -7.57
C ILE A 272 13.25 -7.00 -6.41
N PHE A 273 14.60 -6.97 -6.47
CA PHE A 273 15.41 -6.32 -5.44
C PHE A 273 15.23 -4.80 -5.41
N MET A 274 15.25 -4.13 -6.58
CA MET A 274 15.04 -2.68 -6.65
C MET A 274 13.68 -2.26 -6.10
N ASN A 275 12.64 -3.08 -6.27
CA ASN A 275 11.31 -2.81 -5.71
C ASN A 275 11.14 -3.17 -4.23
N SER A 276 12.13 -3.85 -3.62
CA SER A 276 12.07 -4.34 -2.23
C SER A 276 10.83 -5.20 -1.92
N SER A 277 10.25 -5.88 -2.91
CA SER A 277 9.01 -6.64 -2.76
C SER A 277 9.25 -8.06 -2.26
N ARG A 278 8.99 -8.27 -0.96
CA ARG A 278 9.08 -9.59 -0.30
C ARG A 278 8.18 -10.65 -0.96
N ALA A 279 6.98 -10.25 -1.41
CA ALA A 279 6.06 -11.14 -2.13
C ALA A 279 6.66 -11.65 -3.45
N GLY A 280 7.28 -10.76 -4.25
CA GLY A 280 7.98 -11.14 -5.48
C GLY A 280 9.14 -12.11 -5.22
N LEU A 281 9.91 -11.91 -4.15
CA LEU A 281 10.98 -12.81 -3.76
C LEU A 281 10.46 -14.20 -3.36
N LEU A 282 9.41 -14.27 -2.53
CA LEU A 282 8.78 -15.54 -2.15
C LEU A 282 8.21 -16.29 -3.38
N LEU A 283 7.54 -15.59 -4.30
CA LEU A 283 7.02 -16.16 -5.54
C LEU A 283 8.14 -16.71 -6.44
N LEU A 284 9.27 -16.02 -6.53
CA LEU A 284 10.45 -16.48 -7.27
C LEU A 284 10.95 -17.82 -6.72
N PHE A 285 11.18 -17.90 -5.40
CA PHE A 285 11.70 -19.11 -4.76
C PHE A 285 10.71 -20.28 -4.81
N PHE A 286 9.43 -20.03 -4.57
CA PHE A 286 8.38 -21.03 -4.68
C PHE A 286 8.22 -21.55 -6.12
N GLY A 287 8.21 -20.65 -7.11
CA GLY A 287 8.13 -20.96 -8.53
C GLY A 287 9.31 -21.79 -9.04
N MET A 288 10.54 -21.37 -8.72
CA MET A 288 11.75 -22.10 -9.09
C MET A 288 11.83 -23.46 -8.42
N THR A 289 11.45 -23.55 -7.14
CA THR A 289 11.35 -24.81 -6.39
C THR A 289 10.38 -25.79 -7.06
N LEU A 290 9.16 -25.34 -7.32
CA LEU A 290 8.12 -26.17 -7.92
C LEU A 290 8.51 -26.60 -9.36
N TRP A 291 9.15 -25.72 -10.12
CA TRP A 291 9.61 -26.02 -11.48
C TRP A 291 10.77 -27.01 -11.52
N LEU A 292 11.81 -26.81 -10.70
CA LEU A 292 12.95 -27.74 -10.60
C LEU A 292 12.48 -29.12 -10.12
N GLY A 293 11.65 -29.13 -9.08
CA GLY A 293 11.09 -30.34 -8.47
C GLY A 293 10.17 -31.14 -9.40
N THR A 294 9.47 -30.53 -10.35
CA THR A 294 8.48 -31.24 -11.20
C THR A 294 8.91 -31.43 -12.65
N SER A 295 9.64 -30.47 -13.25
CA SER A 295 9.97 -30.45 -14.67
C SER A 295 11.44 -30.78 -14.96
N ALA A 296 12.38 -30.26 -14.17
CA ALA A 296 13.81 -30.40 -14.45
C ALA A 296 14.39 -31.76 -14.01
N MET A 297 14.10 -32.20 -12.78
CA MET A 297 14.73 -33.36 -12.13
C MET A 297 14.06 -34.71 -12.46
N ARG A 298 14.86 -35.76 -12.70
CA ARG A 298 14.35 -37.07 -13.19
C ARG A 298 13.94 -38.09 -12.11
N LYS A 299 14.46 -38.06 -10.88
CA LYS A 299 14.08 -38.95 -9.75
C LYS A 299 14.65 -38.43 -8.41
N GLY A 300 14.09 -38.91 -7.29
CA GLY A 300 14.56 -38.66 -5.91
C GLY A 300 13.81 -37.56 -5.15
N PHE A 301 12.98 -37.92 -4.18
CA PHE A 301 12.25 -36.98 -3.30
C PHE A 301 13.23 -36.10 -2.49
N PHE A 302 14.19 -36.74 -1.81
CA PHE A 302 15.20 -36.05 -1.00
C PHE A 302 16.05 -35.03 -1.78
N LYS A 303 16.46 -35.33 -3.02
CA LYS A 303 17.20 -34.35 -3.84
C LYS A 303 16.36 -33.13 -4.23
N LYS A 304 15.03 -33.29 -4.35
CA LYS A 304 14.11 -32.16 -4.55
C LYS A 304 13.93 -31.37 -3.27
N MET A 305 13.71 -32.04 -2.14
CA MET A 305 13.63 -31.41 -0.82
C MET A 305 14.89 -30.62 -0.47
N ALA A 306 16.08 -31.17 -0.74
CA ALA A 306 17.35 -30.48 -0.51
C ALA A 306 17.47 -29.19 -1.34
N VAL A 307 17.19 -29.24 -2.65
CA VAL A 307 17.19 -28.03 -3.50
C VAL A 307 16.12 -27.02 -3.05
N SER A 308 14.94 -27.50 -2.65
CA SER A 308 13.86 -26.66 -2.11
C SER A 308 14.30 -25.95 -0.83
N ALA A 309 14.91 -26.69 0.10
CA ALA A 309 15.41 -26.17 1.35
C ALA A 309 16.56 -25.18 1.12
N SER A 310 17.54 -25.50 0.27
CA SER A 310 18.62 -24.56 -0.08
C SER A 310 18.10 -23.28 -0.73
N LEU A 311 17.06 -23.37 -1.58
CA LEU A 311 16.40 -22.19 -2.14
C LEU A 311 15.66 -21.38 -1.07
N ILE A 312 14.96 -22.01 -0.13
CA ILE A 312 14.27 -21.34 0.98
C ILE A 312 15.26 -20.71 1.96
N PHE A 313 16.35 -21.40 2.30
CA PHE A 313 17.43 -20.84 3.13
C PHE A 313 18.16 -19.70 2.42
N MET A 314 18.37 -19.79 1.10
CA MET A 314 18.88 -18.66 0.32
C MET A 314 17.88 -17.50 0.29
N ALA A 315 16.57 -17.75 0.24
CA ALA A 315 15.54 -16.71 0.37
C ALA A 315 15.60 -16.02 1.73
N ALA A 316 15.67 -16.79 2.82
CA ALA A 316 15.78 -16.27 4.17
C ALA A 316 17.08 -15.48 4.38
N ALA A 317 18.22 -16.02 3.94
CA ALA A 317 19.51 -15.34 4.00
C ALA A 317 19.53 -14.06 3.15
N VAL A 318 18.94 -14.07 1.96
CA VAL A 318 18.80 -12.88 1.11
C VAL A 318 17.89 -11.83 1.76
N MET A 319 16.76 -12.21 2.36
CA MET A 319 15.91 -11.28 3.10
C MET A 319 16.63 -10.69 4.32
N PHE A 320 17.46 -11.48 4.99
CA PHE A 320 18.26 -11.05 6.14
C PHE A 320 19.43 -10.13 5.74
N ILE A 321 20.12 -10.41 4.63
CA ILE A 321 21.26 -9.63 4.13
C ILE A 321 20.81 -8.32 3.46
N ALA A 322 19.66 -8.32 2.78
CA ALA A 322 19.07 -7.10 2.21
C ALA A 322 18.60 -6.10 3.29
N ASP A 323 18.56 -6.52 4.56
CA ASP A 323 18.11 -5.74 5.72
C ASP A 323 19.27 -5.35 6.65
N SER A 324 20.46 -5.11 6.08
CA SER A 324 21.73 -4.85 6.79
C SER A 324 21.82 -3.53 7.60
N GLY A 325 20.67 -2.94 7.97
CA GLY A 325 20.53 -1.87 8.95
C GLY A 325 19.71 -2.30 10.19
N LEU A 326 19.72 -3.59 10.50
CA LEU A 326 18.74 -4.30 11.34
C LEU A 326 18.42 -3.62 12.69
N ALA A 327 19.43 -3.16 13.45
CA ALA A 327 19.23 -2.69 14.82
C ALA A 327 18.37 -1.41 14.92
N ALA A 328 18.67 -0.39 14.12
CA ALA A 328 17.92 0.87 14.12
C ALA A 328 16.57 0.77 13.39
N ARG A 329 16.39 -0.24 12.52
CA ARG A 329 15.16 -0.45 11.74
C ARG A 329 14.16 -1.37 12.41
N LEU A 330 14.58 -2.33 13.24
CA LEU A 330 13.64 -3.24 13.91
C LEU A 330 12.63 -2.50 14.80
N GLU A 331 13.03 -1.40 15.43
CA GLU A 331 12.14 -0.60 16.29
C GLU A 331 11.13 0.22 15.46
N GLN A 332 11.61 0.99 14.48
CA GLN A 332 10.75 1.84 13.63
C GLN A 332 9.93 1.03 12.59
N GLN A 333 10.53 0.03 11.95
CA GLN A 333 9.87 -0.79 10.94
C GLN A 333 9.08 -1.95 11.55
N GLY A 334 9.46 -2.47 12.73
CA GLY A 334 8.62 -3.43 13.46
C GLY A 334 7.24 -2.85 13.78
N TYR A 335 7.21 -1.58 14.21
CA TYR A 335 5.98 -0.81 14.41
C TYR A 335 5.20 -0.60 13.11
N GLN A 336 5.82 -0.06 12.04
CA GLN A 336 5.19 0.11 10.73
C GLN A 336 4.68 -1.21 10.11
N GLN A 337 5.36 -2.33 10.37
CA GLN A 337 4.98 -3.64 9.86
C GLN A 337 3.82 -4.26 10.66
N ALA A 338 3.81 -4.09 11.99
CA ALA A 338 2.65 -4.42 12.82
C ALA A 338 1.41 -3.58 12.43
N LEU A 339 1.59 -2.28 12.18
CA LEU A 339 0.54 -1.40 11.65
C LEU A 339 0.03 -1.84 10.28
N SER A 340 0.91 -2.12 9.31
CA SER A 340 0.48 -2.52 7.95
C SER A 340 -0.21 -3.89 7.91
N SER A 341 0.21 -4.84 8.76
CA SER A 341 -0.48 -6.13 8.92
C SER A 341 -1.83 -5.98 9.63
N GLY A 342 -1.92 -5.17 10.69
CA GLY A 342 -3.18 -4.80 11.34
C GLY A 342 -4.15 -4.11 10.39
N ALA A 343 -3.66 -3.18 9.57
CA ALA A 343 -4.46 -2.48 8.55
C ALA A 343 -5.03 -3.43 7.50
N ARG A 344 -4.24 -4.39 6.98
CA ARG A 344 -4.74 -5.43 6.05
C ARG A 344 -5.79 -6.33 6.69
N VAL A 345 -5.60 -6.75 7.94
CA VAL A 345 -6.58 -7.58 8.66
C VAL A 345 -7.89 -6.80 8.88
N ALA A 346 -7.81 -5.51 9.22
CA ALA A 346 -8.97 -4.65 9.36
C ALA A 346 -9.69 -4.43 8.01
N LEU A 347 -8.95 -4.19 6.93
CA LEU A 347 -9.47 -4.10 5.56
C LEU A 347 -10.22 -5.37 5.13
N TYR A 348 -9.64 -6.55 5.35
CA TYR A 348 -10.28 -7.83 5.05
C TYR A 348 -11.56 -8.03 5.88
N ARG A 349 -11.49 -7.77 7.20
CA ARG A 349 -12.65 -7.87 8.10
C ARG A 349 -13.79 -6.97 7.65
N ASP A 350 -13.50 -5.70 7.37
CA ASP A 350 -14.52 -4.72 7.00
C ASP A 350 -15.07 -4.99 5.58
N THR A 351 -14.25 -5.55 4.67
CA THR A 351 -14.73 -6.06 3.37
C THR A 351 -15.71 -7.22 3.53
N LEU A 352 -15.44 -8.15 4.46
CA LEU A 352 -16.35 -9.26 4.77
C LEU A 352 -17.63 -8.79 5.49
N VAL A 353 -17.56 -7.73 6.31
CA VAL A 353 -18.75 -7.08 6.89
C VAL A 353 -19.61 -6.44 5.81
N LEU A 354 -19.01 -5.71 4.85
CA LEU A 354 -19.73 -5.14 3.71
C LEU A 354 -20.36 -6.23 2.84
N LEU A 355 -19.68 -7.36 2.62
CA LEU A 355 -20.23 -8.52 1.90
C LEU A 355 -21.50 -9.06 2.57
N GLY A 356 -21.58 -9.01 3.91
CA GLY A 356 -22.78 -9.40 4.65
C GLY A 356 -24.04 -8.61 4.27
N SER A 357 -23.89 -7.39 3.76
CA SER A 357 -25.00 -6.56 3.24
C SER A 357 -25.36 -6.83 1.78
N ALA A 358 -24.50 -7.53 1.04
CA ALA A 358 -24.61 -7.71 -0.41
C ALA A 358 -24.10 -9.09 -0.92
N PRO A 359 -24.47 -10.23 -0.30
CA PRO A 359 -23.75 -11.49 -0.50
C PRO A 359 -23.98 -12.13 -1.88
N TRP A 360 -25.14 -11.92 -2.51
CA TRP A 360 -25.54 -12.68 -3.69
C TRP A 360 -25.10 -12.03 -5.00
N LEU A 361 -25.46 -10.76 -5.20
CA LEU A 361 -25.17 -9.98 -6.42
C LEU A 361 -23.97 -9.03 -6.25
N GLY A 362 -23.46 -8.87 -5.03
CA GLY A 362 -22.43 -7.89 -4.71
C GLY A 362 -22.95 -6.46 -4.73
N ILE A 363 -22.01 -5.50 -4.66
CA ILE A 363 -22.29 -4.05 -4.77
C ILE A 363 -22.30 -3.53 -6.22
N GLY A 364 -22.05 -4.41 -7.20
CA GLY A 364 -21.87 -4.07 -8.61
C GLY A 364 -20.40 -3.79 -8.95
N LEU A 365 -19.93 -4.33 -10.09
CA LEU A 365 -18.55 -4.18 -10.57
C LEU A 365 -18.08 -2.72 -10.64
N GLY A 366 -16.81 -2.48 -10.28
CA GLY A 366 -16.13 -1.19 -10.29
C GLY A 366 -16.50 -0.22 -9.16
N ASN A 367 -17.29 -0.62 -8.16
CA ASN A 367 -17.77 0.26 -7.08
C ASN A 367 -16.98 0.16 -5.77
N PHE A 368 -16.00 -0.75 -5.64
CA PHE A 368 -15.35 -1.03 -4.36
C PHE A 368 -14.83 0.22 -3.65
N ASP A 369 -14.02 1.05 -4.31
CA ASP A 369 -13.39 2.23 -3.70
C ASP A 369 -14.44 3.19 -3.10
N THR A 370 -15.46 3.54 -3.89
CA THR A 370 -16.51 4.48 -3.49
C THR A 370 -17.47 3.94 -2.41
N VAL A 371 -17.83 2.66 -2.45
CA VAL A 371 -18.78 2.08 -1.47
C VAL A 371 -18.05 1.65 -0.19
N PHE A 372 -16.81 1.19 -0.28
CA PHE A 372 -16.01 0.81 0.89
C PHE A 372 -15.67 2.02 1.76
N ALA A 373 -15.37 3.18 1.16
CA ALA A 373 -15.14 4.43 1.90
C ALA A 373 -16.32 4.81 2.84
N LEU A 374 -17.55 4.52 2.41
CA LEU A 374 -18.79 4.79 3.16
C LEU A 374 -19.10 3.74 4.25
N ALA A 375 -18.68 2.49 4.04
CA ALA A 375 -19.05 1.36 4.90
C ALA A 375 -17.95 0.93 5.88
N THR A 376 -16.71 1.33 5.63
CA THR A 376 -15.55 0.93 6.44
C THR A 376 -15.56 1.58 7.83
N ARG A 377 -15.15 0.79 8.83
CA ARG A 377 -14.82 1.28 10.18
C ARG A 377 -13.32 1.52 10.33
N VAL A 378 -12.51 1.19 9.31
CA VAL A 378 -11.09 1.55 9.26
C VAL A 378 -10.98 3.06 9.03
N GLN A 379 -10.66 3.77 10.11
CA GLN A 379 -10.36 5.20 10.09
C GLN A 379 -8.89 5.39 9.71
N ASP A 380 -8.58 5.41 8.41
CA ASP A 380 -7.34 6.01 7.93
C ASP A 380 -7.64 7.41 7.36
N PRO A 381 -7.31 8.50 8.09
CA PRO A 381 -7.50 9.85 7.59
C PRO A 381 -6.47 10.29 6.54
N ARG A 382 -5.37 9.54 6.36
CA ARG A 382 -4.25 9.89 5.47
C ARG A 382 -4.35 9.23 4.11
N SER A 383 -4.90 8.01 4.02
CA SER A 383 -4.96 7.23 2.79
C SER A 383 -6.34 6.62 2.53
N ARG A 384 -6.59 6.19 1.28
CA ARG A 384 -7.86 5.60 0.84
C ARG A 384 -7.65 4.15 0.40
N ALA A 385 -8.54 3.25 0.82
CA ALA A 385 -8.52 1.85 0.39
C ALA A 385 -9.14 1.71 -1.02
N LEU A 386 -8.28 1.63 -2.04
CA LEU A 386 -8.73 1.52 -3.45
C LEU A 386 -9.15 0.09 -3.87
N HIS A 387 -8.75 -0.93 -3.10
CA HIS A 387 -9.02 -2.34 -3.37
C HIS A 387 -8.86 -3.18 -2.08
N PRO A 388 -9.52 -4.35 -1.95
CA PRO A 388 -9.47 -5.19 -0.75
C PRO A 388 -8.21 -6.06 -0.65
N GLU A 389 -7.10 -5.70 -1.33
CA GLU A 389 -5.80 -6.41 -1.28
C GLU A 389 -5.86 -7.92 -1.63
N SER A 390 -6.90 -8.36 -2.36
CA SER A 390 -7.09 -9.74 -2.79
C SER A 390 -8.06 -9.80 -3.98
N ASP A 391 -7.63 -10.35 -5.12
CA ASP A 391 -8.50 -10.57 -6.30
C ASP A 391 -9.74 -11.40 -5.92
N LEU A 392 -9.59 -12.37 -5.01
CA LEU A 392 -10.69 -13.22 -4.57
C LEU A 392 -11.76 -12.43 -3.80
N LEU A 393 -11.33 -11.59 -2.84
CA LEU A 393 -12.26 -10.75 -2.08
C LEU A 393 -12.91 -9.68 -2.98
N TRP A 394 -12.17 -9.13 -3.94
CA TRP A 394 -12.68 -8.09 -4.84
C TRP A 394 -13.77 -8.61 -5.78
N PHE A 395 -13.56 -9.76 -6.43
CA PHE A 395 -14.63 -10.39 -7.22
C PHE A 395 -15.84 -10.78 -6.38
N MET A 396 -15.61 -11.22 -5.14
CA MET A 396 -16.68 -11.61 -4.22
C MET A 396 -17.54 -10.42 -3.77
N ILE A 397 -16.94 -9.27 -3.42
CA ILE A 397 -17.68 -8.11 -2.94
C ILE A 397 -18.42 -7.38 -4.07
N GLU A 398 -17.81 -7.27 -5.25
CA GLU A 398 -18.41 -6.54 -6.37
C GLU A 398 -19.39 -7.38 -7.20
N GLY A 399 -19.08 -8.65 -7.45
CA GLY A 399 -19.91 -9.55 -8.27
C GLY A 399 -20.74 -10.56 -7.49
N GLY A 400 -20.58 -10.63 -6.16
CA GLY A 400 -21.29 -11.54 -5.28
C GLY A 400 -20.96 -13.03 -5.49
N LEU A 401 -21.59 -13.87 -4.66
CA LEU A 401 -21.48 -15.33 -4.78
C LEU A 401 -21.93 -15.86 -6.15
N ILE A 402 -22.88 -15.18 -6.82
CA ILE A 402 -23.39 -15.59 -8.13
C ILE A 402 -22.33 -15.49 -9.25
N THR A 403 -21.36 -14.59 -9.11
CA THR A 403 -20.21 -14.48 -10.03
C THR A 403 -19.05 -15.35 -9.56
N LEU A 404 -18.81 -15.39 -8.23
CA LEU A 404 -17.68 -16.11 -7.66
C LEU A 404 -17.79 -17.63 -7.84
N VAL A 405 -18.95 -18.24 -7.60
CA VAL A 405 -19.10 -19.71 -7.67
C VAL A 405 -18.80 -20.26 -9.08
N PRO A 406 -19.34 -19.67 -10.18
CA PRO A 406 -18.93 -20.04 -11.53
C PRO A 406 -17.44 -19.80 -11.83
N MET A 407 -16.85 -18.73 -11.31
CA MET A 407 -15.42 -18.45 -11.48
C MET A 407 -14.55 -19.53 -10.82
N LEU A 408 -14.88 -19.90 -9.57
CA LEU A 408 -14.20 -20.99 -8.87
C LEU A 408 -14.41 -22.33 -9.57
N MET A 409 -15.59 -22.60 -10.14
CA MET A 409 -15.84 -23.82 -10.93
C MET A 409 -14.95 -23.89 -12.19
N VAL A 410 -14.81 -22.80 -12.94
CA VAL A 410 -13.89 -22.72 -14.08
C VAL A 410 -12.43 -22.89 -13.63
N LEU A 411 -12.03 -22.21 -12.56
CA LEU A 411 -10.68 -22.29 -12.00
C LEU A 411 -10.33 -23.71 -11.55
N LEU A 412 -11.21 -24.37 -10.80
CA LEU A 412 -11.03 -25.77 -10.35
C LEU A 412 -10.94 -26.73 -11.54
N TRP A 413 -11.74 -26.51 -12.60
CA TRP A 413 -11.62 -27.29 -13.83
C TRP A 413 -10.27 -27.07 -14.53
N ILE A 414 -9.77 -25.83 -14.62
CA ILE A 414 -8.44 -25.52 -15.16
C ILE A 414 -7.36 -26.22 -14.33
N LEU A 415 -7.37 -26.09 -13.00
CA LEU A 415 -6.38 -26.70 -12.11
C LEU A 415 -6.39 -28.24 -12.22
N ARG A 416 -7.57 -28.88 -12.29
CA ARG A 416 -7.70 -30.34 -12.48
C ARG A 416 -7.31 -30.81 -13.90
N SER A 417 -7.31 -29.90 -14.87
CA SER A 417 -7.00 -30.17 -16.28
C SER A 417 -5.55 -29.84 -16.70
N THR A 418 -4.76 -29.23 -15.80
CA THR A 418 -3.41 -28.72 -16.06
C THR A 418 -2.34 -29.39 -15.18
N GLY A 419 -1.10 -28.90 -15.24
CA GLY A 419 -0.06 -29.11 -14.23
C GLY A 419 0.59 -30.49 -14.12
N PRO A 420 1.66 -30.62 -13.30
CA PRO A 420 2.37 -31.88 -13.07
C PRO A 420 1.60 -32.91 -12.23
N TRP A 421 0.63 -32.48 -11.42
CA TRP A 421 -0.08 -33.27 -10.38
C TRP A 421 -1.10 -34.30 -10.89
N SER A 422 -1.46 -34.26 -12.18
CA SER A 422 -2.40 -35.21 -12.78
C SER A 422 -1.73 -36.10 -13.85
N GLY A 423 -2.29 -37.29 -14.12
CA GLY A 423 -2.05 -38.10 -15.32
C GLY A 423 -0.76 -38.95 -15.39
N ARG A 424 -0.91 -40.17 -15.96
CA ARG A 424 0.16 -41.16 -16.19
C ARG A 424 1.36 -40.61 -16.96
N LYS A 425 2.53 -41.23 -16.76
CA LYS A 425 3.81 -40.80 -17.33
C LYS A 425 4.06 -41.49 -18.69
N SER A 426 3.71 -40.82 -19.79
CA SER A 426 4.04 -41.28 -21.15
C SER A 426 5.55 -41.50 -21.32
N LYS A 427 5.90 -42.59 -22.02
CA LYS A 427 7.29 -43.03 -22.26
C LYS A 427 7.97 -42.28 -23.42
N GLY A 428 7.22 -41.67 -24.35
CA GLY A 428 7.76 -41.00 -25.55
C GLY A 428 8.65 -39.77 -25.26
N ARG A 429 9.62 -39.45 -26.12
CA ARG A 429 10.52 -38.29 -25.93
C ARG A 429 9.83 -36.96 -26.23
N SER A 430 9.03 -36.88 -27.31
CA SER A 430 8.29 -35.67 -27.70
C SER A 430 7.26 -35.28 -26.64
N HIS A 431 6.32 -36.18 -26.29
CA HIS A 431 5.34 -35.96 -25.22
C HIS A 431 5.95 -35.57 -23.87
N ARG A 432 7.17 -36.05 -23.54
CA ARG A 432 7.88 -35.65 -22.32
C ARG A 432 8.42 -34.21 -22.38
N GLN A 433 8.78 -33.69 -23.55
CA GLN A 433 9.17 -32.29 -23.71
C GLN A 433 7.94 -31.37 -23.62
N ASP A 434 6.90 -31.66 -24.40
CA ASP A 434 5.67 -30.88 -24.41
C ASP A 434 4.96 -30.88 -23.03
N ARG A 435 4.91 -32.01 -22.31
CA ARG A 435 4.43 -32.04 -20.90
C ARG A 435 5.18 -31.05 -20.00
N ARG A 436 6.49 -30.85 -20.20
CA ARG A 436 7.27 -29.89 -19.40
C ARG A 436 6.88 -28.45 -19.69
N LEU A 437 6.64 -28.10 -20.96
CA LEU A 437 6.17 -26.77 -21.34
C LEU A 437 4.81 -26.46 -20.70
N ARG A 438 3.86 -27.41 -20.78
CA ARG A 438 2.56 -27.29 -20.10
C ARG A 438 2.68 -27.17 -18.57
N ASN A 439 3.55 -27.97 -17.95
CA ASN A 439 3.82 -27.88 -16.52
C ASN A 439 4.40 -26.50 -16.14
N THR A 440 5.34 -25.95 -16.92
CA THR A 440 5.88 -24.61 -16.69
C THR A 440 4.76 -23.57 -16.71
N ALA A 441 3.91 -23.57 -17.74
CA ALA A 441 2.78 -22.64 -17.84
C ALA A 441 1.80 -22.77 -16.67
N ALA A 442 1.49 -24.00 -16.23
CA ALA A 442 0.64 -24.25 -15.08
C ALA A 442 1.24 -23.72 -13.77
N ILE A 443 2.57 -23.87 -13.58
CA ILE A 443 3.27 -23.36 -12.40
C ILE A 443 3.20 -21.84 -12.36
N ILE A 444 3.46 -21.17 -13.48
CA ILE A 444 3.42 -19.71 -13.59
C ILE A 444 1.99 -19.20 -13.35
N LEU A 445 0.98 -19.86 -13.93
CA LEU A 445 -0.43 -19.55 -13.65
C LEU A 445 -0.72 -19.65 -12.15
N CYS A 446 -0.26 -20.70 -11.47
CA CYS A 446 -0.42 -20.83 -10.02
C CYS A 446 0.31 -19.72 -9.24
N LEU A 447 1.46 -19.21 -9.69
CA LEU A 447 2.12 -18.06 -9.05
C LEU A 447 1.25 -16.80 -9.11
N GLY A 448 0.62 -16.53 -10.25
CA GLY A 448 -0.27 -15.38 -10.42
C GLY A 448 -1.52 -15.48 -9.57
N LEU A 449 -2.13 -16.68 -9.55
CA LEU A 449 -3.29 -16.96 -8.70
C LEU A 449 -2.97 -16.87 -7.20
N VAL A 450 -1.80 -17.34 -6.77
CA VAL A 450 -1.35 -17.20 -5.36
C VAL A 450 -1.07 -15.74 -5.01
N HIS A 451 -0.50 -14.95 -5.93
CA HIS A 451 -0.35 -13.51 -5.73
C HIS A 451 -1.72 -12.82 -5.60
N GLY A 452 -2.70 -13.23 -6.40
CA GLY A 452 -4.09 -12.76 -6.33
C GLY A 452 -4.86 -13.10 -5.05
N LEU A 453 -4.29 -13.88 -4.13
CA LEU A 453 -4.86 -14.06 -2.79
C LEU A 453 -4.45 -12.95 -1.80
N ILE A 454 -3.36 -12.23 -2.08
CA ILE A 454 -2.69 -11.29 -1.16
C ILE A 454 -2.35 -9.92 -1.78
N ASP A 455 -2.75 -9.72 -3.02
CA ASP A 455 -2.73 -8.50 -3.82
C ASP A 455 -3.80 -8.66 -4.94
N VAL A 456 -3.93 -7.69 -5.85
CA VAL A 456 -4.96 -7.62 -6.91
C VAL A 456 -4.43 -7.59 -8.37
N PRO A 457 -3.43 -8.41 -8.76
CA PRO A 457 -2.89 -8.41 -10.12
C PRO A 457 -3.90 -8.85 -11.18
N VAL A 458 -4.81 -9.80 -10.90
CA VAL A 458 -5.69 -10.40 -11.93
C VAL A 458 -6.84 -9.46 -12.33
N HIS A 459 -7.19 -8.45 -11.53
CA HIS A 459 -8.11 -7.38 -11.96
C HIS A 459 -7.54 -6.51 -13.10
N GLY A 460 -6.21 -6.45 -13.28
CA GLY A 460 -5.58 -5.69 -14.36
C GLY A 460 -5.63 -6.42 -15.71
N LEU A 461 -6.22 -5.80 -16.74
CA LEU A 461 -6.44 -6.39 -18.07
C LEU A 461 -5.18 -7.02 -18.68
N GLY A 462 -4.03 -6.34 -18.62
CA GLY A 462 -2.76 -6.88 -19.13
C GLY A 462 -2.33 -8.18 -18.44
N TYR A 463 -2.40 -8.21 -17.11
CA TYR A 463 -2.03 -9.37 -16.31
C TYR A 463 -3.06 -10.51 -16.46
N ALA A 464 -4.35 -10.20 -16.49
CA ALA A 464 -5.43 -11.13 -16.79
C ALA A 464 -5.24 -11.80 -18.16
N SER A 465 -4.89 -11.03 -19.20
CA SER A 465 -4.66 -11.55 -20.55
C SER A 465 -3.48 -12.54 -20.61
N LEU A 466 -2.44 -12.29 -19.81
CA LEU A 466 -1.29 -13.19 -19.64
C LEU A 466 -1.69 -14.49 -18.91
N MET A 467 -2.43 -14.39 -17.80
CA MET A 467 -2.91 -15.56 -17.04
C MET A 467 -3.84 -16.44 -17.88
N ALA A 468 -4.75 -15.84 -18.64
CA ALA A 468 -5.63 -16.54 -19.56
C ALA A 468 -4.88 -17.30 -20.66
N LEU A 469 -3.86 -16.67 -21.27
CA LEU A 469 -3.01 -17.36 -22.25
C LEU A 469 -2.22 -18.51 -21.60
N LEU A 470 -1.67 -18.32 -20.41
CA LEU A 470 -0.96 -19.38 -19.67
C LEU A 470 -1.87 -20.56 -19.32
N ALA A 471 -3.14 -20.32 -18.98
CA ALA A 471 -4.13 -21.38 -18.79
C ALA A 471 -4.36 -22.19 -20.08
N GLY A 472 -4.49 -21.52 -21.22
CA GLY A 472 -4.57 -22.16 -22.55
C GLY A 472 -3.32 -22.97 -22.92
N ILE A 473 -2.12 -22.44 -22.64
CA ILE A 473 -0.85 -23.14 -22.86
C ILE A 473 -0.74 -24.38 -21.97
N ALA A 474 -1.13 -24.27 -20.70
CA ALA A 474 -1.07 -25.33 -19.69
C ALA A 474 -2.05 -26.48 -19.95
N LEU A 475 -3.14 -26.23 -20.66
CA LEU A 475 -4.24 -27.17 -20.87
C LEU A 475 -3.80 -28.40 -21.68
N ARG A 476 -4.30 -29.57 -21.27
CA ARG A 476 -4.02 -30.86 -21.92
C ARG A 476 -4.97 -31.09 -23.09
N PRO A 477 -4.47 -31.37 -24.32
CA PRO A 477 -5.29 -31.61 -25.50
C PRO A 477 -6.38 -32.67 -25.30
N ARG A 478 -6.08 -33.73 -24.53
CA ARG A 478 -7.01 -34.82 -24.17
C ARG A 478 -8.29 -34.34 -23.47
N ARG A 479 -8.24 -33.21 -22.75
CA ARG A 479 -9.42 -32.63 -22.06
C ARG A 479 -10.35 -31.90 -23.03
N LEU A 480 -9.97 -31.80 -24.30
CA LEU A 480 -10.74 -31.22 -25.40
C LEU A 480 -10.87 -32.24 -26.56
N PRO A 481 -11.50 -33.41 -26.34
CA PRO A 481 -11.52 -34.48 -27.34
C PRO A 481 -12.22 -34.06 -28.63
N ARG A 482 -13.28 -33.25 -28.54
CA ARG A 482 -14.11 -32.84 -29.68
C ARG A 482 -13.47 -31.67 -30.47
N PRO A 483 -13.32 -31.79 -31.81
CA PRO A 483 -12.95 -30.66 -32.64
C PRO A 483 -14.05 -29.57 -32.62
N GLY A 484 -13.66 -28.32 -32.88
CA GLY A 484 -14.60 -27.21 -33.05
C GLY A 484 -15.26 -27.24 -34.43
N GLY A 485 -16.56 -27.01 -34.48
CA GLY A 485 -17.36 -26.92 -35.70
C GLY A 485 -17.52 -25.48 -36.21
N THR A 486 -18.58 -25.24 -36.96
CA THR A 486 -19.00 -23.90 -37.40
C THR A 486 -19.44 -23.02 -36.23
N ALA A 487 -20.12 -23.58 -35.23
CA ALA A 487 -20.59 -22.83 -34.06
C ALA A 487 -19.44 -22.18 -33.27
N GLU A 488 -18.37 -22.92 -32.98
CA GLU A 488 -17.20 -22.39 -32.27
C GLU A 488 -16.45 -21.33 -33.09
N LYS A 489 -16.40 -21.47 -34.43
CA LYS A 489 -15.81 -20.48 -35.34
C LYS A 489 -16.63 -19.20 -35.39
N LEU A 490 -17.95 -19.31 -35.56
CA LEU A 490 -18.88 -18.17 -35.59
C LEU A 490 -18.93 -17.46 -34.23
N GLY A 491 -18.89 -18.20 -33.12
CA GLY A 491 -18.78 -17.63 -31.77
C GLY A 491 -17.47 -16.85 -31.58
N SER A 492 -16.34 -17.42 -32.01
CA SER A 492 -15.03 -16.74 -31.96
C SER A 492 -15.00 -15.48 -32.83
N LEU A 493 -15.64 -15.52 -34.01
CA LEU A 493 -15.81 -14.36 -34.89
C LEU A 493 -16.67 -13.28 -34.24
N ALA A 494 -17.88 -13.62 -33.76
CA ALA A 494 -18.80 -12.67 -33.15
C ALA A 494 -18.21 -11.99 -31.90
N VAL A 495 -17.59 -12.78 -31.01
CA VAL A 495 -16.89 -12.27 -29.82
C VAL A 495 -15.66 -11.45 -30.19
N GLY A 496 -14.92 -11.85 -31.22
CA GLY A 496 -13.79 -11.08 -31.75
C GLY A 496 -14.22 -9.73 -32.34
N THR A 497 -15.31 -9.70 -33.10
CA THR A 497 -15.88 -8.46 -33.65
C THR A 497 -16.44 -7.55 -32.55
N ALA A 498 -17.09 -8.11 -31.52
CA ALA A 498 -17.52 -7.35 -30.36
C ALA A 498 -16.33 -6.75 -29.60
N ALA A 499 -15.23 -7.50 -29.43
CA ALA A 499 -13.99 -6.99 -28.84
C ALA A 499 -13.33 -5.90 -29.70
N LEU A 500 -13.37 -6.00 -31.03
CA LEU A 500 -12.92 -4.91 -31.91
C LEU A 500 -13.78 -3.65 -31.73
N ALA A 501 -15.11 -3.77 -31.76
CA ALA A 501 -16.01 -2.64 -31.58
C ALA A 501 -15.80 -1.94 -30.23
N LEU A 502 -15.72 -2.73 -29.15
CA LEU A 502 -15.38 -2.25 -27.81
C LEU A 502 -14.01 -1.54 -27.79
N GLY A 503 -13.01 -2.11 -28.45
CA GLY A 503 -11.69 -1.52 -28.61
C GLY A 503 -11.70 -0.15 -29.30
N VAL A 504 -12.47 0.00 -30.38
CA VAL A 504 -12.70 1.29 -31.03
C VAL A 504 -13.38 2.27 -30.07
N THR A 505 -14.41 1.87 -29.32
CA THR A 505 -15.09 2.79 -28.38
C THR A 505 -14.15 3.30 -27.28
N TRP A 506 -13.34 2.43 -26.67
CA TRP A 506 -12.38 2.85 -25.65
C TRP A 506 -11.21 3.68 -26.21
N LEU A 507 -10.76 3.42 -27.45
CA LEU A 507 -9.80 4.32 -28.12
C LEU A 507 -10.40 5.71 -28.35
N MET A 508 -11.66 5.80 -28.82
CA MET A 508 -12.33 7.09 -29.02
C MET A 508 -12.47 7.86 -27.70
N VAL A 509 -12.78 7.19 -26.60
CA VAL A 509 -12.74 7.77 -25.25
C VAL A 509 -11.33 8.24 -24.89
N GLY A 510 -10.31 7.41 -25.12
CA GLY A 510 -8.90 7.77 -24.88
C GLY A 510 -8.38 8.95 -25.71
N PHE A 511 -8.98 9.22 -26.87
CA PHE A 511 -8.72 10.39 -27.71
C PHE A 511 -9.74 11.54 -27.49
N GLY A 512 -10.37 11.58 -26.31
CA GLY A 512 -11.17 12.73 -25.87
C GLY A 512 -12.63 12.77 -26.36
N ARG A 513 -13.16 11.67 -26.93
CA ARG A 513 -14.56 11.58 -27.38
C ARG A 513 -15.36 10.63 -26.47
N PRO A 514 -16.29 11.12 -25.62
CA PRO A 514 -17.01 10.30 -24.64
C PRO A 514 -18.13 9.45 -25.28
N VAL A 515 -17.77 8.55 -26.21
CA VAL A 515 -18.72 7.74 -27.00
C VAL A 515 -19.38 6.61 -26.21
N MET A 516 -18.87 6.29 -25.02
CA MET A 516 -19.43 5.30 -24.10
C MET A 516 -19.41 5.90 -22.68
N PRO A 517 -20.55 6.01 -21.97
CA PRO A 517 -20.57 6.42 -20.58
C PRO A 517 -19.91 5.35 -19.69
N GLY A 518 -19.14 5.79 -18.69
CA GLY A 518 -18.40 4.90 -17.80
C GLY A 518 -17.24 5.58 -17.08
N THR A 519 -16.49 4.80 -16.31
CA THR A 519 -15.31 5.25 -15.55
C THR A 519 -14.26 5.93 -16.43
N SER A 520 -13.95 5.37 -17.59
CA SER A 520 -12.95 5.90 -18.53
C SER A 520 -13.38 7.24 -19.14
N SER A 521 -14.67 7.41 -19.46
CA SER A 521 -15.19 8.69 -19.96
C SER A 521 -15.25 9.74 -18.86
N ALA A 522 -15.67 9.39 -17.65
CA ALA A 522 -15.66 10.30 -16.51
C ALA A 522 -14.23 10.78 -16.17
N ALA A 523 -13.25 9.87 -16.17
CA ALA A 523 -11.85 10.20 -15.94
C ALA A 523 -11.28 11.12 -17.03
N MET A 524 -11.59 10.86 -18.30
CA MET A 524 -11.19 11.73 -19.42
C MET A 524 -11.84 13.12 -19.33
N LEU A 525 -13.14 13.19 -19.06
CA LEU A 525 -13.87 14.45 -18.90
C LEU A 525 -13.31 15.28 -17.73
N ARG A 526 -13.02 14.64 -16.60
CA ARG A 526 -12.37 15.27 -15.44
C ARG A 526 -10.96 15.76 -15.74
N ALA A 527 -10.15 14.97 -16.45
CA ALA A 527 -8.81 15.38 -16.87
C ALA A 527 -8.87 16.62 -17.79
N LYS A 528 -9.79 16.64 -18.75
CA LYS A 528 -10.03 17.80 -19.62
C LYS A 528 -10.58 19.02 -18.86
N ALA A 529 -11.47 18.81 -17.87
CA ALA A 529 -11.97 19.88 -17.00
C ALA A 529 -10.83 20.51 -16.19
N ARG A 530 -9.91 19.71 -15.65
CA ARG A 530 -8.70 20.20 -14.95
C ARG A 530 -7.78 21.00 -15.86
N GLU A 531 -7.59 20.56 -17.11
CA GLU A 531 -6.79 21.29 -18.12
C GLU A 531 -7.41 22.65 -18.46
N LEU A 532 -8.74 22.70 -18.65
CA LEU A 532 -9.47 23.96 -18.86
C LEU A 532 -9.43 24.86 -17.62
N ALA A 533 -9.60 24.32 -16.42
CA ALA A 533 -9.50 25.07 -15.17
C ALA A 533 -8.07 25.64 -14.95
N ALA A 534 -7.02 24.89 -15.32
CA ALA A 534 -5.63 25.33 -15.24
C ALA A 534 -5.29 26.42 -16.28
N THR A 535 -6.00 26.47 -17.41
CA THR A 535 -5.90 27.53 -18.43
C THR A 535 -6.89 28.69 -18.20
N GLY A 536 -7.61 28.70 -17.08
CA GLY A 536 -8.56 29.75 -16.70
C GLY A 536 -9.97 29.63 -17.31
N SER A 537 -10.20 28.64 -18.17
CA SER A 537 -11.48 28.40 -18.87
C SER A 537 -12.49 27.65 -17.98
N LEU A 538 -12.78 28.21 -16.80
CA LEU A 538 -13.59 27.57 -15.75
C LEU A 538 -15.04 27.31 -16.18
N ALA A 539 -15.63 28.20 -16.99
CA ALA A 539 -17.00 28.05 -17.48
C ALA A 539 -17.16 26.81 -18.39
N ASP A 540 -16.13 26.49 -19.20
CA ASP A 540 -16.10 25.31 -20.05
C ASP A 540 -15.74 24.03 -19.29
N ALA A 541 -15.04 24.15 -18.15
CA ALA A 541 -14.72 23.03 -17.27
C ALA A 541 -15.96 22.50 -16.52
N LEU A 542 -16.86 23.39 -16.08
CA LEU A 542 -18.04 23.04 -15.30
C LEU A 542 -18.97 21.98 -15.96
N PRO A 543 -19.42 22.12 -17.23
CA PRO A 543 -20.28 21.12 -17.86
C PRO A 543 -19.58 19.76 -18.08
N LEU A 544 -18.25 19.73 -18.17
CA LEU A 544 -17.49 18.48 -18.24
C LEU A 544 -17.49 17.75 -16.88
N LEU A 545 -17.40 18.49 -15.77
CA LEU A 545 -17.54 17.93 -14.42
C LEU A 545 -18.96 17.39 -14.20
N ASP A 546 -20.00 18.15 -14.56
CA ASP A 546 -21.38 17.69 -14.46
C ASP A 546 -21.64 16.42 -15.30
N ALA A 547 -21.10 16.35 -16.52
CA ALA A 547 -21.18 15.15 -17.35
C ALA A 547 -20.41 13.95 -16.76
N ALA A 548 -19.24 14.17 -16.14
CA ALA A 548 -18.51 13.13 -15.43
C ALA A 548 -19.26 12.63 -14.19
N MET A 549 -19.90 13.54 -13.44
CA MET A 549 -20.69 13.22 -12.24
C MET A 549 -21.94 12.40 -12.58
N ALA A 550 -22.59 12.65 -13.71
CA ALA A 550 -23.69 11.81 -14.20
C ALA A 550 -23.26 10.35 -14.48
N MET A 551 -21.96 10.10 -14.71
CA MET A 551 -21.39 8.76 -14.90
C MET A 551 -20.84 8.14 -13.60
N ARG A 552 -20.27 8.96 -12.69
CA ARG A 552 -19.68 8.55 -11.41
C ARG A 552 -20.18 9.42 -10.23
N PRO A 553 -21.45 9.32 -9.81
CA PRO A 553 -22.01 10.19 -8.78
C PRO A 553 -21.38 9.99 -7.39
N LEU A 554 -20.67 8.87 -7.14
CA LEU A 554 -19.99 8.60 -5.87
C LEU A 554 -18.49 8.99 -5.86
N ASP A 555 -17.93 9.53 -6.94
CA ASP A 555 -16.54 10.04 -6.94
C ASP A 555 -16.49 11.40 -6.24
N TYR A 556 -16.10 11.41 -4.96
CA TYR A 556 -16.02 12.61 -4.12
C TYR A 556 -15.26 13.76 -4.77
N ALA A 557 -14.24 13.46 -5.56
CA ALA A 557 -13.34 14.46 -6.09
C ALA A 557 -13.94 15.20 -7.28
N LEU A 558 -14.95 14.64 -7.95
CA LEU A 558 -15.77 15.37 -8.91
C LEU A 558 -16.62 16.44 -8.21
N HIS A 559 -17.24 16.12 -7.07
CA HIS A 559 -17.98 17.11 -6.26
C HIS A 559 -17.04 18.20 -5.74
N PHE A 560 -15.86 17.82 -5.25
CA PHE A 560 -14.85 18.77 -4.75
C PHE A 560 -14.33 19.71 -5.86
N GLU A 561 -13.94 19.18 -7.01
CA GLU A 561 -13.47 19.98 -8.15
C GLU A 561 -14.58 20.85 -8.74
N ARG A 562 -15.85 20.38 -8.70
CA ARG A 562 -17.01 21.20 -9.06
C ARG A 562 -17.24 22.33 -8.08
N ALA A 563 -17.12 22.09 -6.77
CA ALA A 563 -17.21 23.13 -5.74
C ALA A 563 -16.15 24.22 -5.96
N GLN A 564 -14.88 23.83 -6.14
CA GLN A 564 -13.78 24.76 -6.48
C GLN A 564 -14.07 25.57 -7.75
N THR A 565 -14.60 24.93 -8.79
CA THR A 565 -14.91 25.60 -10.07
C THR A 565 -16.06 26.59 -9.92
N ARG A 566 -17.16 26.19 -9.26
CA ARG A 566 -18.33 27.04 -8.97
C ARG A 566 -17.98 28.23 -8.08
N LEU A 567 -17.11 28.03 -7.09
CA LEU A 567 -16.62 29.08 -6.19
C LEU A 567 -15.86 30.17 -6.96
N ARG A 568 -14.93 29.76 -7.83
CA ARG A 568 -14.15 30.68 -8.70
C ARG A 568 -15.01 31.37 -9.76
N LEU A 569 -16.13 30.77 -10.17
CA LEU A 569 -17.12 31.36 -11.07
C LEU A 569 -18.14 32.28 -10.36
N GLY A 570 -18.09 32.41 -9.03
CA GLY A 570 -19.01 33.27 -8.27
C GLY A 570 -20.44 32.72 -8.15
N HIS A 571 -20.63 31.41 -8.23
CA HIS A 571 -21.93 30.78 -7.93
C HIS A 571 -22.36 31.01 -6.47
N ALA A 572 -23.66 30.83 -6.22
CA ALA A 572 -24.22 30.93 -4.87
C ALA A 572 -23.48 30.02 -3.87
N HIS A 573 -23.05 30.59 -2.74
CA HIS A 573 -22.20 29.88 -1.79
C HIS A 573 -22.88 28.64 -1.18
N ASP A 574 -24.22 28.60 -1.13
CA ASP A 574 -24.97 27.43 -0.65
C ASP A 574 -24.87 26.23 -1.61
N GLU A 575 -24.83 26.46 -2.93
CA GLU A 575 -24.61 25.40 -3.93
C GLU A 575 -23.18 24.84 -3.83
N VAL A 576 -22.20 25.73 -3.65
CA VAL A 576 -20.79 25.36 -3.47
C VAL A 576 -20.60 24.57 -2.18
N LEU A 577 -21.19 25.05 -1.07
CA LEU A 577 -21.14 24.39 0.23
C LEU A 577 -21.83 23.02 0.20
N GLN A 578 -22.92 22.87 -0.57
CA GLN A 578 -23.57 21.58 -0.76
C GLN A 578 -22.64 20.58 -1.46
N ASP A 579 -21.86 21.00 -2.45
CA ASP A 579 -20.91 20.13 -3.16
C ASP A 579 -19.70 19.74 -2.31
N PHE A 580 -19.12 20.67 -1.55
CA PHE A 580 -18.10 20.30 -0.55
C PHE A 580 -18.68 19.35 0.51
N THR A 581 -19.93 19.57 0.95
CA THR A 581 -20.59 18.69 1.93
C THR A 581 -20.81 17.28 1.38
N ARG A 582 -21.20 17.15 0.10
CA ARG A 582 -21.25 15.86 -0.61
C ARG A 582 -19.88 15.20 -0.69
N ALA A 583 -18.82 15.94 -1.01
CA ALA A 583 -17.46 15.40 -1.02
C ALA A 583 -17.05 14.85 0.37
N ARG A 584 -17.32 15.59 1.44
CA ARG A 584 -17.07 15.16 2.84
C ARG A 584 -17.93 13.96 3.27
N ALA A 585 -19.13 13.81 2.72
CA ALA A 585 -20.00 12.67 2.98
C ALA A 585 -19.60 11.40 2.20
N LEU A 586 -19.08 11.55 0.98
CA LEU A 586 -18.59 10.45 0.14
C LEU A 586 -17.26 9.86 0.64
N GLU A 587 -16.40 10.70 1.22
CA GLU A 587 -15.17 10.27 1.91
C GLU A 587 -15.24 10.69 3.38
N PRO A 588 -15.87 9.91 4.29
CA PRO A 588 -16.10 10.31 5.68
C PRO A 588 -14.83 10.32 6.55
N HIS A 589 -13.77 9.62 6.14
CA HIS A 589 -12.53 9.49 6.92
C HIS A 589 -11.39 10.37 6.39
N PHE A 590 -11.27 10.56 5.07
CA PHE A 590 -10.14 11.26 4.45
C PHE A 590 -10.05 12.73 4.90
N ALA A 591 -8.96 13.10 5.58
CA ALA A 591 -8.84 14.40 6.23
C ALA A 591 -8.36 15.51 5.28
N TYR A 592 -7.32 15.25 4.48
CA TYR A 592 -6.61 16.30 3.71
C TYR A 592 -7.51 17.11 2.76
N MET A 593 -8.55 16.49 2.21
CA MET A 593 -9.56 17.17 1.40
C MET A 593 -10.30 18.28 2.18
N CYS A 594 -10.59 18.08 3.47
CA CYS A 594 -11.22 19.08 4.33
C CYS A 594 -10.28 20.24 4.69
N TYR A 595 -8.96 20.02 4.76
CA TYR A 595 -8.00 21.11 4.90
C TYR A 595 -8.01 22.03 3.67
N ASN A 596 -7.96 21.42 2.48
CA ASN A 596 -7.95 22.14 1.21
C ASN A 596 -9.24 22.94 1.00
N GLU A 597 -10.42 22.38 1.32
CA GLU A 597 -11.69 23.13 1.35
C GLU A 597 -11.57 24.42 2.18
N GLY A 598 -10.98 24.31 3.37
CA GLY A 598 -10.82 25.46 4.25
C GLY A 598 -9.96 26.55 3.62
N VAL A 599 -8.89 26.18 2.91
CA VAL A 599 -8.03 27.12 2.17
C VAL A 599 -8.77 27.71 0.95
N ASP A 600 -9.53 26.91 0.21
CA ASP A 600 -10.29 27.35 -0.97
C ASP A 600 -11.37 28.40 -0.64
N TRP A 601 -11.96 28.37 0.56
CA TRP A 601 -12.98 29.34 0.99
C TRP A 601 -12.44 30.73 1.31
N LEU A 602 -11.19 30.85 1.78
CA LEU A 602 -10.63 32.11 2.30
C LEU A 602 -10.74 33.32 1.36
N PRO A 603 -10.52 33.22 0.03
CA PRO A 603 -10.62 34.39 -0.86
C PRO A 603 -12.06 34.88 -1.10
N TYR A 604 -13.09 34.13 -0.66
CA TYR A 604 -14.49 34.37 -1.02
C TYR A 604 -15.40 34.55 0.21
N ARG A 605 -15.32 33.61 1.15
CA ARG A 605 -16.11 33.55 2.39
C ARG A 605 -15.24 32.95 3.50
N PRO A 606 -14.36 33.74 4.13
CA PRO A 606 -13.49 33.27 5.20
C PRO A 606 -14.23 32.47 6.27
N GLU A 607 -15.45 32.88 6.63
CA GLU A 607 -16.30 32.24 7.63
C GLU A 607 -16.56 30.75 7.34
N TYR A 608 -16.56 30.32 6.07
CA TYR A 608 -16.78 28.93 5.70
C TYR A 608 -15.50 28.07 5.78
N ALA A 609 -14.30 28.69 5.85
CA ALA A 609 -13.04 27.97 6.00
C ALA A 609 -13.01 27.05 7.25
N ILE A 610 -13.64 27.53 8.32
CA ILE A 610 -13.80 26.86 9.61
C ILE A 610 -14.55 25.53 9.48
N LEU A 611 -15.43 25.36 8.48
CA LEU A 611 -16.19 24.12 8.27
C LEU A 611 -15.27 22.96 7.85
N GLY A 612 -14.41 23.21 6.85
CA GLY A 612 -13.39 22.25 6.39
C GLY A 612 -12.33 22.00 7.45
N TRP A 613 -11.78 23.06 8.06
CA TRP A 613 -10.74 22.95 9.09
C TRP A 613 -11.20 22.21 10.35
N ARG A 614 -12.45 22.41 10.80
CA ARG A 614 -13.04 21.65 11.91
C ARG A 614 -13.10 20.16 11.60
N GLU A 615 -13.54 19.80 10.40
CA GLU A 615 -13.68 18.41 10.00
C GLU A 615 -12.30 17.75 9.77
N PHE A 616 -11.29 18.51 9.30
CA PHE A 616 -9.89 18.05 9.27
C PHE A 616 -9.38 17.69 10.68
N LEU A 617 -9.48 18.60 11.64
CA LEU A 617 -8.99 18.38 13.01
C LEU A 617 -9.74 17.26 13.74
N LYS A 618 -11.02 17.06 13.40
CA LYS A 618 -11.83 15.94 13.90
C LYS A 618 -11.41 14.59 13.32
N ARG A 619 -11.00 14.54 12.04
CA ARG A 619 -10.57 13.32 11.35
C ARG A 619 -9.11 12.95 11.63
N LEU A 620 -8.25 13.95 11.81
CA LEU A 620 -6.80 13.81 12.01
C LEU A 620 -6.30 14.74 13.13
N PRO A 621 -6.71 14.52 14.39
CA PRO A 621 -6.36 15.38 15.50
C PRO A 621 -4.84 15.44 15.74
N GLU A 622 -4.11 14.36 15.50
CA GLU A 622 -2.67 14.27 15.75
C GLU A 622 -1.81 15.06 14.74
N ALA A 623 -2.37 15.50 13.60
CA ALA A 623 -1.69 16.40 12.68
C ALA A 623 -2.03 17.88 12.91
N GLY A 624 -2.92 18.19 13.85
CA GLY A 624 -3.24 19.54 14.28
C GLY A 624 -2.02 20.27 14.88
N PRO A 625 -1.45 19.77 16.00
CA PRO A 625 -0.41 20.46 16.75
C PRO A 625 1.01 20.24 16.20
N GLY A 626 1.95 21.06 16.67
CA GLY A 626 3.39 20.99 16.43
C GLY A 626 3.94 22.12 15.55
N LEU A 627 5.27 22.24 15.47
CA LEU A 627 5.96 23.26 14.66
C LEU A 627 5.54 23.26 13.19
N HIS A 628 5.21 22.08 12.65
CA HIS A 628 4.72 21.88 11.29
C HIS A 628 3.25 21.40 11.26
N GLY A 629 2.55 21.52 12.38
CA GLY A 629 1.15 21.14 12.52
C GLY A 629 0.23 21.93 11.60
N TYR A 630 -0.84 21.30 11.13
CA TYR A 630 -1.79 21.92 10.21
C TYR A 630 -2.55 23.07 10.86
N PHE A 631 -2.78 23.07 12.18
CA PHE A 631 -3.43 24.18 12.86
C PHE A 631 -2.60 25.47 12.79
N ARG A 632 -1.27 25.37 12.89
CA ARG A 632 -0.38 26.51 12.69
C ARG A 632 -0.47 27.08 11.27
N GLN A 633 -0.65 26.22 10.27
CA GLN A 633 -0.86 26.63 8.89
C GLN A 633 -2.23 27.31 8.70
N MET A 634 -3.29 26.80 9.35
CA MET A 634 -4.60 27.47 9.41
C MET A 634 -4.49 28.88 10.02
N LEU A 635 -3.75 29.03 11.13
CA LEU A 635 -3.51 30.34 11.76
C LEU A 635 -2.72 31.28 10.84
N GLN A 636 -1.71 30.80 10.13
CA GLN A 636 -0.96 31.58 9.13
C GLN A 636 -1.85 32.04 7.98
N HIS A 637 -2.67 31.15 7.41
CA HIS A 637 -3.65 31.49 6.38
C HIS A 637 -4.72 32.48 6.87
N ALA A 638 -5.07 32.46 8.15
CA ALA A 638 -6.07 33.33 8.75
C ALA A 638 -5.57 34.71 9.19
N GLN A 639 -4.25 35.01 9.11
CA GLN A 639 -3.71 36.30 9.58
C GLN A 639 -4.33 37.52 8.89
N SER A 640 -4.72 37.39 7.62
CA SER A 640 -5.41 38.43 6.86
C SER A 640 -6.93 38.54 7.10
N PHE A 641 -7.49 37.71 7.99
CA PHE A 641 -8.94 37.59 8.21
C PHE A 641 -9.30 37.72 9.71
N PRO A 642 -9.33 38.95 10.26
CA PRO A 642 -9.50 39.19 11.70
C PRO A 642 -10.76 38.58 12.32
N ASP A 643 -11.82 38.42 11.53
CA ASP A 643 -13.12 37.89 11.94
C ASP A 643 -13.09 36.38 12.24
N LEU A 644 -12.05 35.67 11.78
CA LEU A 644 -11.86 34.25 12.07
C LEU A 644 -11.28 33.97 13.45
N ARG A 645 -10.73 34.98 14.15
CA ARG A 645 -10.08 34.82 15.46
C ARG A 645 -10.94 34.04 16.47
N GLN A 646 -12.18 34.48 16.70
CA GLN A 646 -13.10 33.81 17.63
C GLN A 646 -13.44 32.37 17.19
N GLN A 647 -13.57 32.14 15.88
CA GLN A 647 -13.91 30.83 15.34
C GLN A 647 -12.72 29.86 15.44
N LEU A 648 -11.49 30.32 15.18
CA LEU A 648 -10.25 29.57 15.34
C LEU A 648 -9.96 29.23 16.80
N TRP A 649 -10.22 30.16 17.73
CA TRP A 649 -10.20 29.86 19.16
C TRP A 649 -11.19 28.75 19.53
N SER A 650 -12.38 28.74 18.91
CA SER A 650 -13.36 27.66 19.10
C SER A 650 -12.90 26.32 18.50
N LEU A 651 -12.13 26.31 17.41
CA LEU A 651 -11.52 25.08 16.86
C LEU A 651 -10.47 24.50 17.81
N ALA A 652 -9.68 25.35 18.47
CA ALA A 652 -8.73 24.93 19.50
C ALA A 652 -9.40 24.41 20.79
N SER A 653 -10.73 24.44 20.92
CA SER A 653 -11.41 24.05 22.17
C SER A 653 -11.26 22.57 22.54
N THR A 654 -10.91 21.69 21.58
CA THR A 654 -10.76 20.24 21.80
C THR A 654 -9.41 19.83 22.39
N SER A 655 -8.37 20.65 22.30
CA SER A 655 -7.02 20.29 22.76
C SER A 655 -6.22 21.51 23.19
N LEU A 656 -5.56 21.37 24.34
CA LEU A 656 -4.89 22.50 25.01
C LEU A 656 -3.62 22.94 24.25
N ASP A 657 -2.95 22.01 23.55
CA ASP A 657 -1.84 22.28 22.63
C ASP A 657 -2.23 23.30 21.55
N LEU A 658 -3.41 23.13 20.93
CA LEU A 658 -3.90 24.05 19.90
C LEU A 658 -4.23 25.42 20.50
N LYS A 659 -4.69 25.49 21.76
CA LYS A 659 -4.88 26.76 22.45
C LYS A 659 -3.55 27.47 22.70
N LEU A 660 -2.49 26.74 23.09
CA LEU A 660 -1.16 27.33 23.26
C LEU A 660 -0.59 27.85 21.92
N GLU A 661 -0.81 27.12 20.82
CA GLU A 661 -0.43 27.59 19.49
C GLU A 661 -1.23 28.81 19.03
N TYR A 662 -2.53 28.87 19.34
CA TYR A 662 -3.33 30.07 19.10
C TYR A 662 -2.79 31.26 19.90
N LEU A 663 -2.58 31.11 21.23
CA LEU A 663 -2.02 32.13 22.10
C LEU A 663 -0.67 32.66 21.60
N ALA A 664 0.19 31.78 21.07
CA ALA A 664 1.49 32.16 20.52
C ALA A 664 1.41 33.10 19.30
N THR A 665 0.26 33.18 18.63
CA THR A 665 0.01 34.13 17.53
C THR A 665 -0.60 35.46 17.96
N ILE A 666 -1.08 35.57 19.21
CA ILE A 666 -1.69 36.79 19.73
C ILE A 666 -0.62 37.87 19.97
N GLN A 667 -0.94 39.11 19.60
CA GLN A 667 -0.07 40.28 19.77
C GLN A 667 -0.64 41.34 20.72
N THR A 668 -1.94 41.29 21.04
CA THR A 668 -2.63 42.27 21.90
C THR A 668 -2.88 41.69 23.30
N ARG A 669 -2.81 42.56 24.32
CA ARG A 669 -3.12 42.17 25.71
C ARG A 669 -4.58 41.74 25.87
N GLU A 670 -5.51 42.45 25.24
CA GLU A 670 -6.95 42.20 25.37
C GLU A 670 -7.36 40.81 24.87
N ASP A 671 -6.91 40.41 23.67
CA ASP A 671 -7.18 39.07 23.13
C ASP A 671 -6.51 37.98 23.98
N PHE A 672 -5.30 38.25 24.48
CA PHE A 672 -4.56 37.30 25.32
C PHE A 672 -5.28 37.06 26.65
N GLU A 673 -5.69 38.13 27.36
CA GLU A 673 -6.42 38.05 28.62
C GLU A 673 -7.77 37.34 28.45
N PHE A 674 -8.49 37.61 27.35
CA PHE A 674 -9.74 36.91 27.02
C PHE A 674 -9.52 35.40 26.88
N CYS A 675 -8.52 34.99 26.09
CA CYS A 675 -8.21 33.58 25.85
C CYS A 675 -7.66 32.89 27.11
N LEU A 676 -6.79 33.56 27.87
CA LEU A 676 -6.26 33.08 29.15
C LEU A 676 -7.38 32.87 30.16
N ARG A 677 -8.34 33.80 30.27
CA ARG A 677 -9.49 33.69 31.17
C ARG A 677 -10.36 32.49 30.84
N ASP A 678 -10.60 32.17 29.57
CA ASP A 678 -11.32 30.94 29.18
C ASP A 678 -10.55 29.67 29.58
N ILE A 679 -9.22 29.64 29.46
CA ILE A 679 -8.40 28.51 29.95
C ILE A 679 -8.52 28.38 31.47
N LEU A 680 -8.23 29.45 32.23
CA LEU A 680 -8.21 29.42 33.69
C LEU A 680 -9.59 29.16 34.30
N THR A 681 -10.67 29.61 33.66
CA THR A 681 -12.04 29.31 34.11
C THR A 681 -12.36 27.82 33.98
N ARG A 682 -11.86 27.14 32.94
CA ARG A 682 -12.07 25.70 32.73
C ARG A 682 -11.09 24.83 33.53
N GLN A 683 -9.86 25.30 33.72
CA GLN A 683 -8.79 24.56 34.40
C GLN A 683 -7.93 25.49 35.29
N PRO A 684 -8.42 25.87 36.49
CA PRO A 684 -7.71 26.81 37.37
C PRO A 684 -6.31 26.35 37.78
N SER A 685 -6.09 25.03 37.88
CA SER A 685 -4.82 24.43 38.28
C SER A 685 -3.84 24.19 37.12
N LEU A 686 -4.26 24.39 35.86
CA LEU A 686 -3.51 24.08 34.64
C LEU A 686 -2.92 22.64 34.60
N ALA A 687 -3.49 21.71 35.36
CA ALA A 687 -2.90 20.40 35.61
C ALA A 687 -2.85 19.45 34.39
N ALA A 688 -3.60 19.76 33.32
CA ALA A 688 -3.57 18.99 32.07
C ALA A 688 -2.36 19.34 31.17
N LEU A 689 -1.64 20.43 31.45
CA LEU A 689 -0.42 20.80 30.75
C LEU A 689 0.80 20.13 31.40
N ASP A 690 1.76 19.71 30.58
CA ASP A 690 3.08 19.32 31.07
C ASP A 690 3.88 20.55 31.60
N PRO A 691 5.00 20.34 32.35
CA PRO A 691 5.82 21.43 32.87
C PRO A 691 6.32 22.42 31.79
N SER A 692 6.76 21.91 30.63
CA SER A 692 7.29 22.71 29.52
C SER A 692 6.21 23.57 28.86
N GLN A 693 5.00 23.03 28.73
CA GLN A 693 3.84 23.74 28.21
C GLN A 693 3.34 24.81 29.18
N ARG A 694 3.33 24.53 30.49
CA ARG A 694 3.02 25.54 31.53
C ARG A 694 4.04 26.66 31.53
N MET A 695 5.33 26.32 31.44
CA MET A 695 6.40 27.31 31.30
C MET A 695 6.20 28.20 30.07
N THR A 696 5.84 27.60 28.93
CA THR A 696 5.52 28.34 27.69
C THR A 696 4.33 29.28 27.89
N LEU A 697 3.27 28.85 28.58
CA LEU A 697 2.13 29.70 28.91
C LEU A 697 2.51 30.85 29.87
N PHE A 698 3.31 30.58 30.90
CA PHE A 698 3.76 31.61 31.86
C PHE A 698 4.65 32.65 31.19
N GLN A 699 5.53 32.26 30.28
CA GLN A 699 6.33 33.20 29.47
C GLN A 699 5.45 34.09 28.57
N MET A 700 4.39 33.53 27.97
CA MET A 700 3.42 34.34 27.22
C MET A 700 2.62 35.29 28.13
N TRP A 701 2.22 34.83 29.33
CA TRP A 701 1.51 35.65 30.31
C TRP A 701 2.39 36.80 30.83
N GLU A 702 3.65 36.55 31.17
CA GLU A 702 4.60 37.60 31.58
C GLU A 702 4.83 38.65 30.48
N ARG A 703 4.80 38.22 29.20
CA ARG A 703 5.00 39.10 28.05
C ARG A 703 3.77 39.95 27.70
N LEU A 704 2.56 39.37 27.74
CA LEU A 704 1.36 39.96 27.14
C LEU A 704 0.21 40.23 28.13
N GLY A 705 0.14 39.52 29.26
CA GLY A 705 -0.94 39.65 30.24
C GLY A 705 -0.54 40.37 31.53
N ASP A 706 -1.36 40.22 32.56
CA ASP A 706 -1.13 40.81 33.87
C ASP A 706 -0.04 40.07 34.65
N ARG A 707 1.11 40.72 34.80
CA ARG A 707 2.27 40.20 35.55
C ARG A 707 2.00 39.99 37.03
N GLU A 708 1.32 40.92 37.69
CA GLU A 708 1.06 40.80 39.14
C GLU A 708 0.10 39.64 39.39
N ALA A 709 -0.91 39.44 38.52
CA ALA A 709 -1.78 38.27 38.59
C ALA A 709 -1.03 36.94 38.34
N LEU A 710 -0.11 36.90 37.37
CA LEU A 710 0.75 35.73 37.12
C LEU A 710 1.56 35.36 38.36
N PHE A 711 2.30 36.32 38.92
CA PHE A 711 3.22 36.06 40.03
C PHE A 711 2.47 35.70 41.33
N ALA A 712 1.34 36.36 41.62
CA ALA A 712 0.46 35.96 42.72
C ALA A 712 -0.09 34.53 42.54
N ALA A 713 -0.45 34.13 41.31
CA ALA A 713 -0.92 32.78 41.03
C ALA A 713 0.19 31.73 41.21
N ILE A 714 1.42 32.00 40.74
CA ILE A 714 2.60 31.14 40.98
C ILE A 714 2.93 31.04 42.48
N GLU A 715 2.88 32.16 43.22
CA GLU A 715 3.14 32.16 44.66
C GLU A 715 2.13 31.29 45.41
N SER A 716 0.84 31.35 45.04
CA SER A 716 -0.21 30.52 45.60
C SER A 716 -0.08 29.02 45.27
N ASN A 717 0.58 28.66 44.15
CA ASN A 717 0.61 27.31 43.62
C ASN A 717 2.00 26.65 43.70
N LYS A 718 2.24 25.92 44.80
CA LYS A 718 3.48 25.17 45.04
C LYS A 718 3.81 24.12 43.97
N GLN A 719 2.83 23.61 43.22
CA GLN A 719 3.11 22.64 42.15
C GLN A 719 3.70 23.35 40.93
N TRP A 720 3.16 24.50 40.52
CA TRP A 720 3.73 25.28 39.43
C TRP A 720 5.16 25.73 39.72
N GLN A 721 5.45 26.09 40.98
CA GLN A 721 6.81 26.40 41.41
C GLN A 721 7.74 25.21 41.21
N LYS A 722 7.39 24.00 41.68
CA LYS A 722 8.18 22.76 41.46
C LYS A 722 8.45 22.48 39.99
N ASP A 723 7.46 22.72 39.14
CA ASP A 723 7.52 22.52 37.68
C ASP A 723 8.30 23.66 36.96
N GLY A 724 9.13 24.40 37.70
CA GLY A 724 10.11 25.37 37.20
C GLY A 724 9.69 26.83 37.33
N ALA A 725 8.41 27.15 37.59
CA ALA A 725 7.92 28.53 37.62
C ALA A 725 8.50 29.37 38.78
N TRP A 726 9.14 28.72 39.77
CA TRP A 726 9.89 29.41 40.81
C TRP A 726 10.97 30.34 40.24
N ARG A 727 11.55 30.00 39.07
CA ARG A 727 12.59 30.79 38.40
C ARG A 727 12.06 32.18 37.99
N LEU A 728 10.85 32.22 37.43
CA LEU A 728 10.18 33.46 37.02
C LEU A 728 9.80 34.32 38.24
N LEU A 729 9.27 33.69 39.29
CA LEU A 729 8.89 34.38 40.53
C LEU A 729 10.11 34.96 41.27
N ALA A 730 11.24 34.24 41.29
CA ALA A 730 12.48 34.72 41.91
C ALA A 730 13.11 35.88 41.12
N GLU A 731 13.12 35.82 39.78
CA GLU A 731 13.58 36.95 38.95
C GLU A 731 12.66 38.17 39.14
N HIS A 732 11.35 37.99 39.31
CA HIS A 732 10.41 39.08 39.63
C HIS A 732 10.73 39.77 40.98
N TYR A 733 11.04 39.00 42.03
CA TYR A 733 11.49 39.56 43.30
C TYR A 733 12.82 40.32 43.15
N ALA A 734 13.77 39.78 42.40
CA ALA A 734 15.03 40.46 42.11
C ALA A 734 14.86 41.76 41.30
N GLN A 735 13.94 41.79 40.32
CA GLN A 735 13.57 43.00 39.57
C GLN A 735 12.98 44.08 40.48
N LYS A 736 12.20 43.69 41.49
CA LYS A 736 11.69 44.58 42.56
C LYS A 736 12.75 44.91 43.63
N SER A 737 14.01 44.53 43.43
CA SER A 737 15.14 44.67 44.38
C SER A 737 15.00 43.88 45.71
N ASP A 738 14.03 42.97 45.82
CA ASP A 738 13.90 42.04 46.94
C ASP A 738 14.74 40.77 46.68
N PHE A 739 16.07 40.97 46.66
CA PHE A 739 17.03 39.88 46.49
C PHE A 739 16.94 38.84 47.61
N LYS A 740 16.49 39.25 48.81
CA LYS A 740 16.33 38.34 49.94
C LYS A 740 15.26 37.29 49.66
N ARG A 741 14.04 37.70 49.27
CA ARG A 741 12.98 36.74 48.89
C ARG A 741 13.34 35.93 47.64
N ALA A 742 14.05 36.52 46.67
CA ALA A 742 14.55 35.80 45.50
C ALA A 742 15.47 34.63 45.91
N CYS A 743 16.42 34.88 46.82
CA CYS A 743 17.31 33.85 47.36
C CYS A 743 16.58 32.85 48.25
N GLU A 744 15.68 33.28 49.15
CA GLU A 744 14.89 32.38 50.00
C GLU A 744 14.06 31.40 49.17
N LEU A 745 13.47 31.85 48.06
CA LEU A 745 12.76 30.98 47.11
C LEU A 745 13.72 30.06 46.35
N ALA A 746 14.87 30.58 45.88
CA ALA A 746 15.87 29.79 45.16
C ALA A 746 16.47 28.66 46.01
N VAL A 747 16.73 28.89 47.30
CA VAL A 747 17.26 27.89 48.26
C VAL A 747 16.37 26.64 48.35
N ILE A 748 15.05 26.76 48.17
CA ILE A 748 14.10 25.64 48.22
C ILE A 748 14.32 24.67 47.05
N TYR A 749 14.60 25.20 45.86
CA TYR A 749 14.68 24.41 44.61
C TYR A 749 16.13 24.15 44.15
N LEU A 750 17.07 24.99 44.58
CA LEU A 750 18.53 24.85 44.41
C LEU A 750 19.25 24.80 45.77
N PRO A 751 18.93 23.84 46.66
CA PRO A 751 19.60 23.74 47.95
C PRO A 751 21.08 23.38 47.77
N SER A 752 21.96 23.78 48.71
CA SER A 752 23.35 23.30 48.73
C SER A 752 23.38 21.76 48.67
N LEU A 753 24.17 21.26 47.71
CA LEU A 753 24.35 19.83 47.41
C LEU A 753 25.48 19.25 48.27
N LEU A 754 26.48 20.06 48.61
CA LEU A 754 27.60 19.68 49.48
C LEU A 754 27.28 19.99 50.95
N ARG A 755 26.37 19.17 51.52
CA ARG A 755 25.92 19.24 52.92
C ARG A 755 26.78 18.45 53.90
N THR A 756 27.50 17.44 53.44
CA THR A 756 28.37 16.61 54.28
C THR A 756 29.71 17.31 54.51
N ALA A 757 30.09 17.52 55.75
CA ALA A 757 31.46 17.88 56.09
C ALA A 757 32.42 16.73 55.69
N PRO A 758 33.65 17.04 55.25
CA PRO A 758 34.71 16.04 55.16
C PRO A 758 34.92 15.35 56.52
N GLY A 759 35.43 14.11 56.50
CA GLY A 759 35.86 13.43 57.74
C GLY A 759 36.86 14.29 58.52
N ALA A 760 36.84 14.20 59.85
CA ALA A 760 37.45 15.17 60.78
C ALA A 760 39.01 15.27 60.77
N SER A 761 39.68 14.80 59.72
CA SER A 761 41.14 14.71 59.60
C SER A 761 41.66 15.18 58.23
N VAL A 762 41.10 16.26 57.67
CA VAL A 762 41.61 16.87 56.42
C VAL A 762 42.71 17.89 56.75
N ASP A 763 43.93 17.64 56.24
CA ASP A 763 45.03 18.61 56.31
C ASP A 763 44.82 19.72 55.26
N VAL A 764 44.25 20.84 55.73
CA VAL A 764 44.02 22.04 54.91
C VAL A 764 45.33 22.62 54.37
N ALA A 765 46.45 22.52 55.10
CA ALA A 765 47.73 23.04 54.61
C ALA A 765 48.32 22.17 53.50
N ALA A 766 47.98 20.87 53.43
CA ALA A 766 48.29 20.04 52.25
C ALA A 766 47.40 20.42 51.05
N LEU A 767 46.10 20.63 51.26
CA LEU A 767 45.18 21.03 50.19
C LEU A 767 45.49 22.43 49.63
N GLU A 768 45.84 23.40 50.48
CA GLU A 768 46.30 24.74 50.05
C GLU A 768 47.51 24.64 49.13
N ARG A 769 48.54 23.86 49.52
CA ARG A 769 49.75 23.64 48.70
C ARG A 769 49.43 22.94 47.37
N ALA A 770 48.56 21.93 47.39
CA ALA A 770 48.14 21.22 46.19
C ALA A 770 47.34 22.12 45.22
N PHE A 771 46.42 22.95 45.75
CA PHE A 771 45.65 23.88 44.94
C PHE A 771 46.50 25.04 44.39
N LEU A 772 47.49 25.53 45.16
CA LEU A 772 48.46 26.51 44.66
C LEU A 772 49.37 25.96 43.56
N PHE A 773 49.70 24.66 43.62
CA PHE A 773 50.48 23.99 42.58
C PHE A 773 49.69 23.78 41.28
N ASN A 774 48.37 23.53 41.37
CA ASN A 774 47.49 23.43 40.21
C ASN A 774 46.10 24.03 40.47
N VAL A 775 45.96 25.33 40.26
CA VAL A 775 44.70 26.09 40.48
C VAL A 775 43.57 25.63 39.55
N MET A 776 43.89 24.94 38.45
CA MET A 776 42.91 24.40 37.50
C MET A 776 42.40 23.00 37.89
N ASP A 777 42.92 22.39 38.97
CA ASP A 777 42.39 21.14 39.50
C ASP A 777 41.11 21.39 40.32
N ALA A 778 39.98 21.23 39.64
CA ALA A 778 38.67 21.47 40.25
C ALA A 778 38.34 20.50 41.39
N ARG A 779 38.96 19.32 41.46
CA ARG A 779 38.73 18.38 42.55
C ARG A 779 39.39 18.87 43.83
N VAL A 780 40.70 19.18 43.75
CA VAL A 780 41.47 19.69 44.91
C VAL A 780 40.86 21.00 45.41
N GLY A 781 40.42 21.87 44.50
CA GLY A 781 39.73 23.11 44.87
C GLY A 781 38.38 22.91 45.56
N VAL A 782 37.57 21.91 45.16
CA VAL A 782 36.32 21.56 45.86
C VAL A 782 36.59 20.95 47.24
N GLU A 783 37.59 20.07 47.37
CA GLU A 783 38.00 19.50 48.66
C GLU A 783 38.49 20.60 49.63
N LEU A 784 39.29 21.57 49.13
CA LEU A 784 39.76 22.73 49.89
C LEU A 784 38.60 23.66 50.30
N PHE A 785 37.66 23.92 49.39
CA PHE A 785 36.43 24.67 49.66
C PHE A 785 35.63 24.05 50.82
N GLN A 786 35.39 22.73 50.78
CA GLN A 786 34.64 22.04 51.83
C GLN A 786 35.34 22.15 53.19
N ALA A 787 36.67 22.10 53.20
CA ALA A 787 37.44 22.24 54.44
C ALA A 787 37.36 23.67 55.02
N TYR A 788 37.41 24.72 54.20
CA TYR A 788 37.16 26.09 54.66
C TYR A 788 35.71 26.30 55.13
N LYS A 789 34.71 25.77 54.40
CA LYS A 789 33.28 25.79 54.78
C LYS A 789 33.07 25.14 56.16
N ALA A 790 33.71 24.00 56.43
CA ALA A 790 33.63 23.30 57.71
C ALA A 790 34.28 24.06 58.89
N ARG A 791 35.27 24.93 58.63
CA ARG A 791 35.92 25.79 59.64
C ARG A 791 35.24 27.15 59.85
N GLY A 792 34.18 27.46 59.08
CA GLY A 792 33.55 28.79 59.08
C GLY A 792 34.35 29.86 58.34
N GLU A 793 35.38 29.49 57.58
CA GLU A 793 36.25 30.41 56.83
C GLU A 793 35.60 30.82 55.48
N ILE A 794 34.41 31.43 55.54
CA ILE A 794 33.52 31.65 54.38
C ILE A 794 34.19 32.47 53.26
N ASP A 795 34.98 33.50 53.56
CA ASP A 795 35.65 34.31 52.53
C ASP A 795 36.70 33.53 51.74
N ARG A 796 37.41 32.61 52.40
CA ARG A 796 38.37 31.70 51.75
C ARG A 796 37.64 30.63 50.94
N ALA A 797 36.51 30.14 51.45
CA ALA A 797 35.62 29.23 50.72
C ALA A 797 35.10 29.85 49.41
N ILE A 798 34.64 31.11 49.44
CA ILE A 798 34.19 31.85 48.24
C ILE A 798 35.35 32.03 47.26
N SER A 799 36.48 32.61 47.70
CA SER A 799 37.62 32.88 46.80
C SER A 799 38.22 31.61 46.16
N THR A 800 38.16 30.47 46.85
CA THR A 800 38.53 29.17 46.27
C THR A 800 37.52 28.73 45.20
N LEU A 801 36.21 28.76 45.48
CA LEU A 801 35.20 28.38 44.49
C LEU A 801 35.16 29.31 43.26
N GLU A 802 35.38 30.61 43.42
CA GLU A 802 35.47 31.56 42.30
C GLU A 802 36.63 31.20 41.34
N LYS A 803 37.76 30.72 41.87
CA LYS A 803 38.88 30.23 41.05
C LYS A 803 38.54 28.91 40.36
N VAL A 804 37.94 27.97 41.09
CA VAL A 804 37.53 26.66 40.55
C VAL A 804 36.47 26.79 39.46
N LYS A 805 35.54 27.76 39.58
CA LYS A 805 34.51 28.06 38.57
C LYS A 805 35.09 28.30 37.17
N ASN A 806 36.29 28.86 37.09
CA ASN A 806 36.96 29.18 35.84
C ASN A 806 37.82 28.02 35.27
N ALA A 807 37.84 26.85 35.93
CA ALA A 807 38.57 25.68 35.46
C ALA A 807 37.83 24.95 34.32
N ALA A 808 38.58 24.38 33.36
CA ALA A 808 38.01 23.71 32.19
C ALA A 808 37.11 22.49 32.52
N ASN A 809 37.27 21.90 33.71
CA ASN A 809 36.50 20.76 34.22
C ASN A 809 35.65 21.13 35.46
N ALA A 810 35.25 22.40 35.60
CA ALA A 810 34.47 22.87 36.75
C ALA A 810 33.11 22.14 36.89
N PRO A 811 32.81 21.53 38.06
CA PRO A 811 31.49 20.96 38.31
C PRO A 811 30.34 21.97 38.21
N GLY A 812 29.30 21.66 37.45
CA GLY A 812 28.13 22.54 37.19
C GLY A 812 27.27 22.92 38.41
N TYR A 813 27.59 22.41 39.61
CA TYR A 813 26.96 22.85 40.87
C TYR A 813 27.69 24.01 41.56
N ILE A 814 28.85 24.45 41.07
CA ILE A 814 29.63 25.50 41.73
C ILE A 814 28.87 26.82 41.90
N PRO A 815 28.12 27.34 40.91
CA PRO A 815 27.31 28.54 41.10
C PRO A 815 26.26 28.39 42.20
N GLN A 816 25.71 27.19 42.39
CA GLN A 816 24.73 26.87 43.44
C GLN A 816 25.37 26.84 44.85
N GLU A 817 26.62 26.40 44.98
CA GLU A 817 27.37 26.47 46.25
C GLU A 817 27.86 27.89 46.55
N LEU A 818 28.36 28.64 45.56
CA LEU A 818 28.71 30.05 45.70
C LEU A 818 27.50 30.87 46.19
N ALA A 819 26.33 30.66 45.57
CA ALA A 819 25.10 31.31 45.98
C ALA A 819 24.77 31.05 47.46
N ALA A 820 24.88 29.80 47.91
CA ALA A 820 24.65 29.44 49.31
C ALA A 820 25.65 30.12 50.29
N LEU A 821 26.92 30.29 49.91
CA LEU A 821 27.90 31.03 50.72
C LEU A 821 27.57 32.53 50.80
N HIS A 822 27.12 33.14 49.70
CA HIS A 822 26.69 34.54 49.71
C HIS A 822 25.43 34.76 50.54
N VAL A 823 24.48 33.81 50.57
CA VAL A 823 23.34 33.85 51.52
C VAL A 823 23.81 33.82 52.97
N LEU A 824 24.80 32.99 53.32
CA LEU A 824 25.38 32.96 54.68
C LEU A 824 26.08 34.29 55.07
N LYS A 825 26.50 35.09 54.09
CA LYS A 825 27.07 36.43 54.29
C LYS A 825 26.05 37.57 54.27
N GLU A 826 24.76 37.25 54.11
CA GLU A 826 23.67 38.22 53.86
C GLU A 826 23.87 39.08 52.59
N ASP A 827 24.79 38.68 51.68
CA ASP A 827 25.03 39.32 50.39
C ASP A 827 24.04 38.77 49.34
N TYR A 828 22.75 39.04 49.57
CA TYR A 828 21.64 38.50 48.78
C TYR A 828 21.73 38.87 47.29
N ARG A 829 22.36 40.01 46.94
CA ARG A 829 22.52 40.43 45.54
C ARG A 829 23.47 39.50 44.79
N ARG A 830 24.68 39.24 45.33
CA ARG A 830 25.62 38.29 44.71
C ARG A 830 25.12 36.86 44.79
N ALA A 831 24.41 36.51 45.88
CA ALA A 831 23.74 35.21 45.98
C ALA A 831 22.74 35.00 44.85
N TRP A 832 21.90 36.00 44.52
CA TRP A 832 20.96 35.90 43.41
C TRP A 832 21.66 35.78 42.06
N GLU A 833 22.71 36.56 41.80
CA GLU A 833 23.50 36.45 40.56
C GLU A 833 24.03 35.03 40.34
N CYS A 834 24.56 34.39 41.38
CA CYS A 834 24.99 33.00 41.35
C CYS A 834 23.84 31.98 41.24
N TYR A 835 22.69 32.20 41.91
CA TYR A 835 21.52 31.33 41.78
C TYR A 835 20.90 31.39 40.37
N ARG A 836 20.86 32.57 39.75
CA ARG A 836 20.36 32.74 38.39
C ARG A 836 21.23 32.01 37.37
N GLU A 837 22.55 32.06 37.54
CA GLU A 837 23.51 31.29 36.73
C GLU A 837 23.34 29.78 36.94
N ALA A 838 23.21 29.31 38.18
CA ALA A 838 22.91 27.91 38.49
C ALA A 838 21.60 27.44 37.83
N ALA A 839 20.55 28.26 37.87
CA ALA A 839 19.27 27.98 37.25
C ALA A 839 19.34 27.91 35.72
N GLN A 840 20.21 28.69 35.06
CA GLN A 840 20.44 28.63 33.62
C GLN A 840 21.20 27.36 33.19
N GLN A 841 22.06 26.81 34.05
CA GLN A 841 22.84 25.60 33.78
C GLN A 841 22.04 24.30 33.98
N GLN A 842 20.91 24.35 34.70
CA GLN A 842 20.03 23.20 34.87
C GLN A 842 18.87 23.18 33.86
N PRO A 843 18.61 22.06 33.16
CA PRO A 843 17.41 21.92 32.34
C PRO A 843 16.15 22.15 33.18
N VAL A 844 15.11 22.69 32.54
CA VAL A 844 13.77 22.72 33.13
C VAL A 844 13.24 21.27 33.13
N PRO A 845 12.65 20.78 34.24
CA PRO A 845 12.13 19.41 34.34
C PRO A 845 10.94 19.13 33.40
#